data_AF-A0A8J6EVT5-F1
#
_entry.id   AF-A0A8J6EVT5-F1
#
_cell.length_a   1.000
_cell.length_b   1.000
_cell.length_c   1.000
_cell.angle_alpha   90.00
_cell.angle_beta   90.00
_cell.angle_gamma   90.00
#
_symmetry.space_group_name_H-M   'P 1'
#
loop_
_entity.id
_entity.type
_entity.pdbx_description
1 polymer ?
#
loop_
_entity_poly.entity_id
_entity_poly.type
_entity_poly.pdbx_seq_one_letter_code
_entity_poly.pdbx_strand_id
1 'polypeptide(L)'
;MHANAHEALCSYQLYLVTFFVCRDSNLQHLSVLELSDSKTCTPVNKYTSGPQTIVELFFQDVARKRLSQIFARYGAAQTPSPLSWTQLITDITIYLLQHLWPGNPDFLFPQCLMRSCQYTQLQEYVCLLQPWCQVSAGSCLFMLGQCYLVTGEGHKALDCFSKAANEVEREDFLEKLIHVEEEDSACSARLQYYNKVLRLLEGAGLPELVIDLATLALTEAADDLKSQATLRTRIFKYYLDLGHNSQAYDALTLIPDHSRQLDCLRQLVIILCERSQLQDLVNFPYVNLQSEVVNIIEARARAVDLMTHNYYELLYAFHIHRHNYRKAGTVMFEYGMRLGREVRTLVGLQKQVNAYLACLNCLRLIRPEYAWIVQPAPGAVCERSGTSPKRNHEGESVPIPSGCQVEILELRDLEKEYILSHSRLTMAKHNNAAAVTVNASAEDMVPLLVQAGLFDAAISLCQTFKLSFIPVFEGLAYKCITLQNGSDATQADGWKWLAENQQSSVVTTKESSATDEAWRLLTFYLEKYPSQNLQYHRCVIDKLLSHGIPLPSWLSIIYKKEDAAQLLRLYLKYDLLAEAAELVLEYVDAVMGKGHENFGIERPLSAVSPLVWLPYTPIDHLLKTLRDNSNSQLNKDLLEILTDKLDEYFTVLGSTTTHFLSLHRN
;
A
#
# COMPACT_ATOMS: atom_id res chain seq x y z
N MET A 1 65.97 17.55 5.72
CA MET A 1 65.53 18.92 5.40
C MET A 1 64.29 18.96 4.49
N HIS A 2 64.15 18.11 3.46
CA HIS A 2 62.94 18.10 2.62
C HIS A 2 61.67 17.54 3.29
N ALA A 3 61.79 16.61 4.26
CA ALA A 3 60.63 16.09 5.00
C ALA A 3 59.96 17.17 5.88
N ASN A 4 60.75 17.93 6.66
CA ASN A 4 60.24 19.00 7.53
C ASN A 4 59.59 20.17 6.75
N ALA A 5 60.06 20.46 5.53
CA ALA A 5 59.45 21.50 4.70
C ALA A 5 58.08 21.06 4.15
N HIS A 6 57.92 19.77 3.85
CA HIS A 6 56.66 19.21 3.39
C HIS A 6 55.63 19.09 4.52
N GLU A 7 56.07 18.75 5.74
CA GLU A 7 55.24 18.81 6.96
C GLU A 7 54.84 20.24 7.32
N ALA A 8 55.75 21.21 7.17
CA ALA A 8 55.44 22.62 7.40
C ALA A 8 54.46 23.17 6.36
N LEU A 9 54.61 22.83 5.07
CA LEU A 9 53.67 23.21 4.01
C LEU A 9 52.30 22.55 4.17
N CYS A 10 52.25 21.27 4.54
CA CYS A 10 50.99 20.59 4.88
C CYS A 10 50.34 21.23 6.13
N SER A 11 51.12 21.56 7.16
CA SER A 11 50.60 22.25 8.35
C SER A 11 50.10 23.66 8.02
N TYR A 12 50.77 24.38 7.11
CA TYR A 12 50.37 25.73 6.69
C TYR A 12 49.12 25.71 5.79
N GLN A 13 49.01 24.74 4.89
CA GLN A 13 47.80 24.51 4.09
C GLN A 13 46.63 24.05 4.94
N LEU A 14 46.87 23.14 5.90
CA LEU A 14 45.85 22.73 6.86
C LEU A 14 45.40 23.93 7.69
N TYR A 15 46.33 24.72 8.23
CA TYR A 15 46.02 25.94 8.98
C TYR A 15 45.22 26.96 8.16
N LEU A 16 45.59 27.18 6.90
CA LEU A 16 44.84 28.06 6.00
C LEU A 16 43.44 27.54 5.71
N VAL A 17 43.28 26.24 5.44
CA VAL A 17 41.96 25.63 5.21
C VAL A 17 41.11 25.72 6.47
N THR A 18 41.65 25.36 7.64
CA THR A 18 40.94 25.48 8.92
C THR A 18 40.60 26.93 9.24
N PHE A 19 41.48 27.88 8.93
CA PHE A 19 41.24 29.32 9.13
C PHE A 19 40.16 29.86 8.21
N PHE A 20 40.13 29.46 6.93
CA PHE A 20 39.07 29.85 6.00
C PHE A 20 37.72 29.23 6.38
N VAL A 21 37.71 27.95 6.75
CA VAL A 21 36.49 27.26 7.24
C VAL A 21 35.98 27.89 8.54
N CYS A 22 36.87 28.18 9.49
CA CYS A 22 36.50 28.89 10.73
C CYS A 22 36.02 30.31 10.47
N ARG A 23 36.54 30.98 9.43
CA ARG A 23 36.10 32.33 9.09
C ARG A 23 34.74 32.33 8.41
N ASP A 24 34.46 31.37 7.55
CA ASP A 24 33.16 31.24 6.89
C ASP A 24 32.08 30.81 7.90
N SER A 25 32.39 29.89 8.82
CA SER A 25 31.47 29.56 9.93
C SER A 25 31.28 30.73 10.89
N ASN A 26 32.34 31.50 11.21
CA ASN A 26 32.22 32.71 12.02
C ASN A 26 31.35 33.77 11.35
N LEU A 27 31.52 33.99 10.04
CA LEU A 27 30.69 34.92 9.28
C LEU A 27 29.22 34.48 9.29
N GLN A 28 28.95 33.17 9.24
CA GLN A 28 27.61 32.63 9.43
C GLN A 28 27.09 32.89 10.84
N HIS A 29 27.82 32.55 11.91
CA HIS A 29 27.42 32.83 13.29
C HIS A 29 27.22 34.33 13.57
N LEU A 30 28.12 35.19 13.08
CA LEU A 30 28.03 36.65 13.23
C LEU A 30 26.90 37.26 12.39
N SER A 31 26.57 36.66 11.24
CA SER A 31 25.42 37.07 10.42
C SER A 31 24.09 36.69 11.10
N VAL A 32 24.00 35.51 11.71
CA VAL A 32 22.84 35.06 12.51
C VAL A 32 22.63 35.92 13.76
N LEU A 33 23.71 36.52 14.27
CA LEU A 33 23.68 37.41 15.42
C LEU A 33 23.52 38.90 15.06
N GLU A 34 23.48 39.23 13.76
CA GLU A 34 23.42 40.61 13.25
C GLU A 34 24.52 41.55 13.82
N LEU A 35 25.60 40.99 14.36
CA LEU A 35 26.74 41.76 14.88
C LEU A 35 27.58 42.39 13.76
N SER A 36 27.13 42.30 12.50
CA SER A 36 27.80 42.73 11.28
C SER A 36 27.52 44.19 10.89
N ASP A 37 26.74 44.93 11.69
CA ASP A 37 26.54 46.37 11.50
C ASP A 37 27.75 47.22 11.94
N SER A 38 28.89 46.90 11.36
CA SER A 38 29.76 47.95 10.85
C SER A 38 30.05 47.64 9.39
N LYS A 39 29.27 48.27 8.49
CA LYS A 39 29.61 48.36 7.07
C LYS A 39 31.11 48.65 6.94
N THR A 40 31.75 47.88 6.05
CA THR A 40 33.16 47.90 5.62
C THR A 40 34.20 47.29 6.57
N CYS A 41 34.37 45.96 6.50
CA CYS A 41 35.73 45.41 6.38
C CYS A 41 36.09 45.46 4.90
N THR A 42 36.83 46.48 4.47
CA THR A 42 37.54 46.41 3.20
C THR A 42 38.48 45.20 3.23
N PRO A 43 38.64 44.45 2.13
CA PRO A 43 39.55 43.32 2.09
C PRO A 43 40.94 43.80 2.51
N VAL A 44 41.52 43.13 3.50
CA VAL A 44 42.90 43.36 3.95
C VAL A 44 43.79 43.30 2.71
N ASN A 45 44.53 44.38 2.47
CA ASN A 45 45.55 44.46 1.42
C ASN A 45 46.46 43.23 1.50
N LYS A 46 46.60 42.51 0.39
CA LYS A 46 47.37 41.27 0.21
C LYS A 46 48.89 41.37 0.47
N TYR A 47 49.38 42.45 1.07
CA TYR A 47 50.80 42.70 1.25
C TYR A 47 51.07 43.39 2.59
N THR A 48 51.14 42.60 3.66
CA THR A 48 51.93 42.84 4.89
C THR A 48 51.73 41.61 5.79
N SER A 49 52.78 41.20 6.51
CA SER A 49 52.75 40.12 7.51
C SER A 49 51.48 40.23 8.37
N GLY A 50 50.77 39.11 8.59
CA GLY A 50 49.59 39.11 9.45
C GLY A 50 49.90 39.70 10.83
N PRO A 51 48.92 40.30 11.52
CA PRO A 51 49.14 40.96 12.81
C PRO A 51 49.83 39.98 13.78
N GLN A 52 50.93 40.42 14.40
CA GLN A 52 51.75 39.55 15.25
C GLN A 52 51.24 39.52 16.69
N THR A 53 50.45 40.51 17.10
CA THR A 53 49.89 40.60 18.46
C THR A 53 48.41 40.95 18.46
N ILE A 54 47.71 40.55 19.52
CA ILE A 54 46.27 40.85 19.73
C ILE A 54 46.00 42.36 19.76
N VAL A 55 46.91 43.13 20.37
CA VAL A 55 46.80 44.59 20.46
C VAL A 55 46.94 45.25 19.09
N GLU A 56 47.83 44.73 18.25
CA GLU A 56 47.96 45.18 16.85
C GLU A 56 46.69 44.89 16.05
N LEU A 57 46.07 43.72 16.25
CA LEU A 57 44.82 43.36 15.62
C LEU A 57 43.67 44.31 16.05
N PHE A 58 43.53 44.56 17.35
CA PHE A 58 42.53 45.50 17.87
C PHE A 58 42.75 46.93 17.33
N PHE A 59 44.01 47.32 17.18
CA PHE A 59 44.38 48.61 16.61
C PHE A 59 43.97 48.73 15.14
N GLN A 60 44.16 47.67 14.35
CA GLN A 60 43.84 47.65 12.92
C GLN A 60 42.33 47.69 12.66
N ASP A 61 41.52 47.03 13.49
CA ASP A 61 40.08 46.85 13.27
C ASP A 61 39.22 47.98 13.88
N VAL A 62 39.42 48.28 15.17
CA VAL A 62 38.56 49.23 15.92
C VAL A 62 39.21 50.62 16.04
N ALA A 63 40.51 50.68 16.36
CA ALA A 63 41.16 51.95 16.64
C ALA A 63 41.32 52.83 15.38
N ARG A 64 41.49 52.25 14.19
CA ARG A 64 41.69 53.00 12.93
C ARG A 64 40.55 53.97 12.61
N LYS A 65 39.28 53.60 12.84
CA LYS A 65 38.09 54.44 12.56
C LYS A 65 37.93 55.63 13.50
N ARG A 66 38.45 55.56 14.72
CA ARG A 66 38.38 56.64 15.72
C ARG A 66 39.67 57.44 15.79
N LEU A 67 40.81 56.84 15.48
CA LEU A 67 42.07 57.55 15.27
C LEU A 67 41.97 58.53 14.11
N SER A 68 41.31 58.15 13.00
CA SER A 68 41.03 59.13 11.93
C SER A 68 40.22 60.34 12.42
N GLN A 69 39.37 60.17 13.44
CA GLN A 69 38.64 61.27 14.08
C GLN A 69 39.52 62.07 15.06
N ILE A 70 40.45 61.43 15.79
CA ILE A 70 41.44 62.10 16.63
C ILE A 70 42.42 62.90 15.77
N PHE A 71 42.95 62.30 14.69
CA PHE A 71 43.75 62.98 13.67
C PHE A 71 42.97 64.11 12.98
N ALA A 72 41.67 63.94 12.71
CA ALA A 72 40.83 65.02 12.16
C ALA A 72 40.59 66.16 13.16
N ARG A 73 40.46 65.87 14.47
CA ARG A 73 40.38 66.88 15.54
C ARG A 73 41.68 67.67 15.67
N TYR A 74 42.82 66.99 15.57
CA TYR A 74 44.14 67.64 15.52
C TYR A 74 44.39 68.42 14.22
N GLY A 75 43.81 67.99 13.09
CA GLY A 75 43.85 68.72 11.82
C GLY A 75 42.94 69.96 11.78
N ALA A 76 41.90 70.01 12.61
CA ALA A 76 40.98 71.15 12.73
C ALA A 76 41.51 72.26 13.66
N ALA A 77 42.46 71.95 14.54
CA ALA A 77 43.12 72.94 15.39
C ALA A 77 44.21 73.68 14.60
N GLN A 78 43.88 74.86 14.08
CA GLN A 78 44.79 75.72 13.33
C GLN A 78 45.87 76.34 14.24
N THR A 79 46.95 75.60 14.52
CA THR A 79 48.27 76.18 14.85
C THR A 79 49.39 75.22 14.41
N PRO A 80 50.44 75.66 13.69
CA PRO A 80 51.49 74.79 13.18
C PRO A 80 52.56 74.57 14.27
N SER A 81 52.23 73.76 15.28
CA SER A 81 53.28 73.11 16.09
C SER A 81 53.62 71.76 15.46
N PRO A 82 54.90 71.35 15.39
CA PRO A 82 55.25 70.02 14.90
C PRO A 82 54.49 68.99 15.75
N LEU A 83 53.81 68.03 15.11
CA LEU A 83 53.13 66.93 15.79
C LEU A 83 54.07 66.37 16.85
N SER A 84 53.80 66.63 18.12
CA SER A 84 54.61 66.05 19.17
C SER A 84 54.18 64.59 19.25
N TRP A 85 55.00 63.73 18.65
CA TRP A 85 54.78 62.29 18.65
C TRP A 85 54.52 61.78 20.07
N THR A 86 55.10 62.43 21.08
CA THR A 86 54.84 62.17 22.48
C THR A 86 53.39 62.40 22.91
N GLN A 87 52.76 63.54 22.58
CA GLN A 87 51.35 63.80 22.94
C GLN A 87 50.39 62.90 22.17
N LEU A 88 50.69 62.65 20.90
CA LEU A 88 49.89 61.76 20.09
C LEU A 88 49.97 60.31 20.58
N ILE A 89 51.17 59.84 20.96
CA ILE A 89 51.35 58.52 21.56
C ILE A 89 50.62 58.44 22.91
N THR A 90 50.66 59.48 23.75
CA THR A 90 49.93 59.47 25.04
C THR A 90 48.42 59.46 24.86
N ASP A 91 47.89 60.21 23.88
CA ASP A 91 46.45 60.22 23.62
C ASP A 91 45.99 58.87 23.07
N ILE A 92 46.80 58.24 22.21
CA ILE A 92 46.55 56.88 21.70
C ILE A 92 46.63 55.86 22.82
N THR A 93 47.61 55.94 23.72
CA THR A 93 47.77 54.95 24.81
C THR A 93 46.66 55.08 25.85
N ILE A 94 46.25 56.29 26.22
CA ILE A 94 45.11 56.53 27.13
C ILE A 94 43.82 55.99 26.50
N TYR A 95 43.61 56.26 25.21
CA TYR A 95 42.45 55.74 24.48
C TYR A 95 42.45 54.20 24.43
N LEU A 96 43.60 53.58 24.11
CA LEU A 96 43.72 52.13 24.09
C LEU A 96 43.47 51.53 25.48
N LEU A 97 44.02 52.13 26.53
CA LEU A 97 43.81 51.67 27.90
C LEU A 97 42.33 51.75 28.30
N GLN A 98 41.62 52.82 27.92
CA GLN A 98 40.19 52.98 28.21
C GLN A 98 39.30 51.95 27.47
N HIS A 99 39.68 51.55 26.25
CA HIS A 99 38.89 50.60 25.44
C HIS A 99 39.30 49.14 25.59
N LEU A 100 40.53 48.86 26.02
CA LEU A 100 40.98 47.53 26.44
C LEU A 100 40.54 47.22 27.88
N TRP A 101 40.17 48.25 28.66
CA TRP A 101 39.71 48.05 30.03
C TRP A 101 38.44 47.19 30.07
N PRO A 102 38.41 46.11 30.87
CA PRO A 102 37.29 45.17 30.93
C PRO A 102 35.95 45.80 31.33
N GLY A 103 35.97 46.88 32.10
CA GLY A 103 34.76 47.59 32.56
C GLY A 103 34.19 48.60 31.57
N ASN A 104 34.61 48.59 30.29
CA ASN A 104 34.09 49.53 29.29
C ASN A 104 32.65 49.16 28.89
N PRO A 105 31.70 50.13 28.87
CA PRO A 105 30.30 49.87 28.50
C PRO A 105 30.11 49.39 27.06
N ASP A 106 31.05 49.69 26.15
CA ASP A 106 30.92 49.34 24.73
C ASP A 106 31.35 47.91 24.38
N PHE A 107 31.99 47.19 25.33
CA PHE A 107 32.40 45.77 25.18
C PHE A 107 33.17 45.45 23.86
N LEU A 108 33.95 46.40 23.36
CA LEU A 108 34.52 46.35 21.99
C LEU A 108 35.68 45.37 21.83
N PHE A 109 36.48 45.15 22.89
CA PHE A 109 37.67 44.31 22.79
C PHE A 109 37.33 42.81 22.59
N PRO A 110 36.43 42.20 23.39
CA PRO A 110 35.93 40.85 23.13
C PRO A 110 35.24 40.70 21.78
N GLN A 111 34.46 41.70 21.34
CA GLN A 111 33.82 41.70 20.03
C GLN A 111 34.83 41.66 18.88
N CYS A 112 35.93 42.40 18.98
CA CYS A 112 37.00 42.40 17.98
C CYS A 112 37.72 41.05 17.91
N LEU A 113 38.01 40.44 19.06
CA LEU A 113 38.60 39.11 19.13
C LEU A 113 37.70 38.06 18.48
N MET A 114 36.38 38.12 18.73
CA MET A 114 35.41 37.22 18.10
C MET A 114 35.35 37.42 16.59
N ARG A 115 35.25 38.67 16.10
CA ARG A 115 35.23 38.99 14.66
C ARG A 115 36.48 38.52 13.94
N SER A 116 37.62 38.55 14.61
CA SER A 116 38.92 38.13 14.06
C SER A 116 39.20 36.62 14.15
N CYS A 117 38.23 35.82 14.63
CA CYS A 117 38.36 34.37 14.80
C CYS A 117 39.44 33.96 15.84
N GLN A 118 39.76 34.82 16.81
CA GLN A 118 40.75 34.56 17.87
C GLN A 118 40.10 33.95 19.13
N TYR A 119 39.53 32.74 18.99
CA TYR A 119 38.71 32.12 20.04
C TYR A 119 39.49 31.65 21.27
N THR A 120 40.70 31.12 21.08
CA THR A 120 41.53 30.64 22.20
C THR A 120 42.00 31.80 23.06
N GLN A 121 42.41 32.90 22.44
CA GLN A 121 42.79 34.13 23.13
C GLN A 121 41.61 34.74 23.88
N LEU A 122 40.41 34.67 23.30
CA LEU A 122 39.19 35.14 23.95
C LEU A 122 38.81 34.27 25.16
N GLN A 123 38.96 32.94 25.08
CA GLN A 123 38.77 32.04 26.22
C GLN A 123 39.74 32.35 27.36
N GLU A 124 41.03 32.51 27.06
CA GLU A 124 42.05 32.89 28.06
C GLU A 124 41.73 34.25 28.70
N TYR A 125 41.33 35.23 27.89
CA TYR A 125 40.92 36.55 28.38
C TYR A 125 39.74 36.45 29.36
N VAL A 126 38.67 35.74 28.99
CA VAL A 126 37.49 35.59 29.88
C VAL A 126 37.86 34.85 31.17
N CYS A 127 38.68 33.80 31.10
CA CYS A 127 39.17 33.08 32.29
C CYS A 127 39.98 33.99 33.23
N LEU A 128 40.77 34.91 32.69
CA LEU A 128 41.54 35.87 33.49
C LEU A 128 40.64 36.92 34.15
N LEU A 129 39.50 37.28 33.54
CA LEU A 129 38.57 38.27 34.08
C LEU A 129 37.61 37.71 35.14
N GLN A 130 37.20 36.46 34.98
CA GLN A 130 36.16 35.80 35.79
C GLN A 130 36.34 35.95 37.32
N PRO A 131 37.56 35.95 37.90
CA PRO A 131 37.73 36.06 39.35
C PRO A 131 37.48 37.46 39.94
N TRP A 132 37.58 38.54 39.15
CA TRP A 132 37.64 39.91 39.70
C TRP A 132 36.79 40.95 38.97
N CYS A 133 36.41 40.72 37.70
CA CYS A 133 35.56 41.64 36.95
C CYS A 133 34.12 41.11 36.90
N GLN A 134 33.20 41.77 37.62
CA GLN A 134 31.76 41.47 37.55
C GLN A 134 31.02 42.32 36.51
N VAL A 135 31.67 43.36 35.99
CA VAL A 135 31.11 44.21 34.91
C VAL A 135 31.14 43.41 33.61
N SER A 136 30.03 43.36 32.88
CA SER A 136 29.85 42.61 31.62
C SER A 136 30.01 41.08 31.74
N ALA A 137 29.70 40.52 32.92
CA ALA A 137 29.82 39.08 33.17
C ALA A 137 28.89 38.25 32.27
N GLY A 138 27.67 38.73 32.00
CA GLY A 138 26.72 38.07 31.10
C GLY A 138 27.21 38.06 29.65
N SER A 139 27.71 39.19 29.17
CA SER A 139 28.31 39.36 27.84
C SER A 139 29.57 38.51 27.67
N CYS A 140 30.43 38.44 28.69
CA CYS A 140 31.59 37.55 28.71
C CYS A 140 31.17 36.07 28.62
N LEU A 141 30.14 35.66 29.37
CA LEU A 141 29.62 34.29 29.32
C LEU A 141 29.00 33.96 27.95
N PHE A 142 28.28 34.90 27.34
CA PHE A 142 27.75 34.72 26.00
C PHE A 142 28.85 34.53 24.95
N MET A 143 29.90 35.37 24.99
CA MET A 143 31.06 35.23 24.09
C MET A 143 31.83 33.93 24.34
N LEU A 144 31.98 33.55 25.60
CA LEU A 144 32.59 32.28 25.98
C LEU A 144 31.78 31.09 25.45
N GLY A 145 30.44 31.16 25.51
CA GLY A 145 29.55 30.18 24.91
C GLY A 145 29.76 30.05 23.41
N GLN A 146 29.93 31.16 22.69
CA GLN A 146 30.24 31.12 21.26
C GLN A 146 31.62 30.52 20.97
N CYS A 147 32.63 30.84 21.77
CA CYS A 147 33.93 30.18 21.66
C CYS A 147 33.79 28.66 21.82
N TYR A 148 33.02 28.21 22.83
CA TYR A 148 32.80 26.79 23.05
C TYR A 148 32.04 26.10 21.91
N LEU A 149 31.08 26.79 21.28
CA LEU A 149 30.43 26.28 20.07
C LEU A 149 31.43 26.06 18.94
N VAL A 150 32.31 27.04 18.68
CA VAL A 150 33.31 26.93 17.61
C VAL A 150 34.37 25.88 17.92
N THR A 151 34.73 25.67 19.20
CA THR A 151 35.63 24.59 19.61
C THR A 151 34.97 23.20 19.65
N GLY A 152 33.67 23.10 19.40
CA GLY A 152 32.92 21.83 19.40
C GLY A 152 32.49 21.33 20.78
N GLU A 153 32.61 22.14 21.84
CA GLU A 153 32.19 21.80 23.21
C GLU A 153 30.77 22.30 23.52
N GLY A 154 29.78 21.71 22.84
CA GLY A 154 28.41 22.21 22.85
C GLY A 154 27.70 22.27 24.23
N HIS A 155 27.90 21.28 25.11
CA HIS A 155 27.25 21.29 26.44
C HIS A 155 27.74 22.45 27.33
N LYS A 156 29.05 22.73 27.31
CA LYS A 156 29.63 23.88 28.04
C LYS A 156 29.14 25.20 27.46
N ALA A 157 28.96 25.26 26.14
CA ALA A 157 28.38 26.43 25.50
C ALA A 157 26.96 26.69 26.00
N LEU A 158 26.12 25.65 26.09
CA LEU A 158 24.74 25.75 26.60
C LEU A 158 24.69 26.20 28.06
N ASP A 159 25.58 25.69 28.91
CA ASP A 159 25.71 26.16 30.31
C ASP A 159 26.09 27.66 30.38
N CYS A 160 26.94 28.12 29.47
CA CYS A 160 27.33 29.54 29.40
C CYS A 160 26.17 30.41 28.91
N PHE A 161 25.42 29.97 27.89
CA PHE A 161 24.25 30.69 27.38
C PHE A 161 23.10 30.76 28.40
N SER A 162 22.83 29.66 29.10
CA SER A 162 21.78 29.64 30.14
C SER A 162 22.12 30.55 31.31
N LYS A 163 23.39 30.62 31.72
CA LYS A 163 23.85 31.56 32.76
C LYS A 163 23.80 33.02 32.28
N ALA A 164 24.18 33.28 31.03
CA ALA A 164 24.12 34.61 30.43
C ALA A 164 22.68 35.15 30.36
N ALA A 165 21.68 34.28 30.16
CA ALA A 165 20.26 34.64 30.08
C ALA A 165 19.72 35.39 31.33
N ASN A 166 20.35 35.22 32.49
CA ASN A 166 19.95 35.89 33.74
C ASN A 166 20.36 37.38 33.78
N GLU A 167 21.39 37.77 33.03
CA GLU A 167 21.97 39.12 33.06
C GLU A 167 21.57 39.96 31.83
N VAL A 168 20.70 39.42 30.97
CA VAL A 168 20.26 40.03 29.71
C VAL A 168 19.63 41.41 29.89
N GLU A 169 18.86 41.62 30.95
CA GLU A 169 18.18 42.90 31.25
C GLU A 169 19.10 43.94 31.90
N ARG A 170 20.33 43.57 32.26
CA ARG A 170 21.26 44.43 33.01
C ARG A 170 22.40 44.99 32.18
N GLU A 171 22.67 44.41 31.02
CA GLU A 171 23.84 44.74 30.20
C GLU A 171 23.44 45.28 28.82
N ASP A 172 23.84 46.53 28.53
CA ASP A 172 23.56 47.25 27.27
C ASP A 172 23.95 46.46 26.01
N PHE A 173 24.99 45.62 26.08
CA PHE A 173 25.42 44.80 24.94
C PHE A 173 24.41 43.68 24.62
N LEU A 174 23.87 43.00 25.63
CA LEU A 174 22.87 41.94 25.45
C LEU A 174 21.51 42.53 25.07
N GLU A 175 21.16 43.70 25.60
CA GLU A 175 19.97 44.45 25.18
C GLU A 175 20.07 44.89 23.71
N LYS A 176 21.23 45.41 23.27
CA LYS A 176 21.50 45.70 21.85
C LYS A 176 21.42 44.45 20.98
N LEU A 177 21.81 43.28 21.50
CA LEU A 177 21.69 42.02 20.77
C LEU A 177 20.23 41.65 20.52
N ILE A 178 19.31 42.01 21.42
CA ILE A 178 17.89 41.67 21.31
C ILE A 178 17.14 42.62 20.36
N HIS A 179 17.41 43.93 20.43
CA HIS A 179 16.61 44.97 19.79
C HIS A 179 16.67 45.08 18.26
N VAL A 180 17.42 44.21 17.56
CA VAL A 180 17.74 44.46 16.15
C VAL A 180 16.61 44.07 15.16
N GLU A 181 15.65 43.15 15.44
CA GLU A 181 14.73 42.72 14.36
C GLU A 181 13.25 42.39 14.64
N GLU A 182 12.67 42.41 15.85
CA GLU A 182 11.26 41.98 15.99
C GLU A 182 10.38 43.01 16.74
N GLU A 183 9.48 43.67 16.00
CA GLU A 183 8.36 44.50 16.49
C GLU A 183 7.30 43.68 17.27
N ASP A 184 7.63 42.50 17.78
CA ASP A 184 6.73 41.67 18.58
C ASP A 184 6.83 42.06 20.06
N SER A 185 6.18 43.18 20.35
CA SER A 185 5.99 43.87 21.66
C SER A 185 5.39 43.03 22.81
N ALA A 186 5.32 41.70 22.70
CA ALA A 186 4.69 40.81 23.69
C ALA A 186 5.63 39.77 24.32
N CYS A 187 6.85 39.57 23.79
CA CYS A 187 7.79 38.57 24.31
C CYS A 187 8.70 39.15 25.39
N SER A 188 9.02 38.36 26.43
CA SER A 188 10.03 38.74 27.42
C SER A 188 11.41 38.85 26.76
N ALA A 189 12.24 39.78 27.25
CA ALA A 189 13.61 39.98 26.74
C ALA A 189 14.44 38.68 26.78
N ARG A 190 14.22 37.86 27.81
CA ARG A 190 14.86 36.55 27.95
C ARG A 190 14.41 35.54 26.90
N LEU A 191 13.13 35.54 26.51
CA LEU A 191 12.63 34.67 25.45
C LEU A 191 13.17 35.07 24.08
N GLN A 192 13.29 36.37 23.81
CA GLN A 192 13.93 36.88 22.59
C GLN A 192 15.41 36.50 22.53
N TYR A 193 16.11 36.57 23.66
CA TYR A 193 17.48 36.06 23.78
C TYR A 193 17.56 34.55 23.47
N TYR A 194 16.73 33.72 24.08
CA TYR A 194 16.70 32.29 23.80
C TYR A 194 16.38 32.00 22.33
N ASN A 195 15.49 32.75 21.69
CA ASN A 195 15.22 32.60 20.25
C ASN A 195 16.45 32.87 19.39
N LYS A 196 17.28 33.88 19.72
CA LYS A 196 18.55 34.14 19.02
C LYS A 196 19.57 33.02 19.26
N VAL A 197 19.69 32.54 20.49
CA VAL A 197 20.58 31.40 20.81
C VAL A 197 20.11 30.11 20.13
N LEU A 198 18.79 29.87 20.02
CA LEU A 198 18.26 28.75 19.25
C LEU A 198 18.70 28.86 17.79
N ARG A 199 18.48 30.00 17.11
CA ARG A 199 18.93 30.20 15.71
C ARG A 199 20.44 29.92 15.54
N LEU A 200 21.27 30.31 16.52
CA LEU A 200 22.69 30.00 16.52
C LEU A 200 22.98 28.49 16.60
N LEU A 201 22.33 27.78 17.53
CA LEU A 201 22.49 26.34 17.71
C LEU A 201 21.96 25.55 16.51
N GLU A 202 20.88 26.02 15.89
CA GLU A 202 20.33 25.47 14.65
C GLU A 202 21.33 25.61 13.49
N GLY A 203 22.01 26.76 13.37
CA GLY A 203 23.09 26.97 12.41
C GLY A 203 24.33 26.13 12.67
N ALA A 204 24.62 25.80 13.93
CA ALA A 204 25.71 24.91 14.32
C ALA A 204 25.42 23.41 14.08
N GLY A 205 24.15 23.04 13.84
CA GLY A 205 23.75 21.66 13.57
C GLY A 205 23.77 20.74 14.80
N LEU A 206 23.52 21.25 16.01
CA LEU A 206 23.53 20.49 17.27
C LEU A 206 22.10 20.29 17.82
N PRO A 207 21.35 19.26 17.38
CA PRO A 207 19.92 19.11 17.68
C PRO A 207 19.60 18.85 19.16
N GLU A 208 20.44 18.12 19.89
CA GLU A 208 20.19 17.81 21.32
C GLU A 208 20.20 19.08 22.18
N LEU A 209 21.16 19.97 21.94
CA LEU A 209 21.27 21.24 22.67
C LEU A 209 20.14 22.20 22.34
N VAL A 210 19.64 22.15 21.09
CA VAL A 210 18.46 22.93 20.69
C VAL A 210 17.23 22.49 21.48
N ILE A 211 17.06 21.18 21.70
CA ILE A 211 15.97 20.64 22.51
C ILE A 211 16.08 21.12 23.96
N ASP A 212 17.25 20.95 24.59
CA ASP A 212 17.46 21.36 25.99
C ASP A 212 17.19 22.85 26.18
N LEU A 213 17.75 23.71 25.32
CA LEU A 213 17.55 25.15 25.39
C LEU A 213 16.11 25.55 25.05
N ALA A 214 15.43 24.85 24.14
CA ALA A 214 14.02 25.10 23.85
C ALA A 214 13.12 24.68 25.02
N THR A 215 13.45 23.62 25.76
CA THR A 215 12.71 23.24 26.98
C THR A 215 12.88 24.26 28.11
N LEU A 216 14.06 24.86 28.24
CA LEU A 216 14.28 26.00 29.14
C LEU A 216 13.53 27.25 28.66
N ALA A 217 13.53 27.55 27.37
CA ALA A 217 12.79 28.68 26.83
C ALA A 217 11.27 28.53 27.07
N LEU A 218 10.74 27.31 27.10
CA LEU A 218 9.33 27.04 27.40
C LEU A 218 8.93 27.43 28.83
N THR A 219 9.82 27.37 29.82
CA THR A 219 9.50 27.79 31.19
C THR A 219 9.33 29.30 31.28
N GLU A 220 10.08 30.06 30.48
CA GLU A 220 9.96 31.52 30.38
C GLU A 220 8.80 31.96 29.47
N ALA A 221 8.35 31.08 28.56
CA ALA A 221 7.26 31.34 27.62
C ALA A 221 5.86 31.10 28.20
N ALA A 222 5.70 30.93 29.53
CA ALA A 222 4.47 30.45 30.16
C ALA A 222 3.21 31.28 29.80
N ASP A 223 3.38 32.57 29.49
CA ASP A 223 2.27 33.50 29.25
C ASP A 223 1.89 33.68 27.76
N ASP A 224 2.73 33.23 26.80
CA ASP A 224 2.44 33.36 25.37
C ASP A 224 2.23 32.00 24.66
N LEU A 225 0.98 31.72 24.33
CA LEU A 225 0.57 30.51 23.60
C LEU A 225 1.21 30.40 22.21
N LYS A 226 1.48 31.52 21.52
CA LYS A 226 2.08 31.49 20.17
C LYS A 226 3.54 31.05 20.24
N SER A 227 4.31 31.63 21.15
CA SER A 227 5.70 31.24 21.41
C SER A 227 5.82 29.82 21.97
N GLN A 228 4.89 29.38 22.82
CA GLN A 228 4.84 27.97 23.22
C GLN A 228 4.62 27.06 22.02
N ALA A 229 3.68 27.39 21.12
CA ALA A 229 3.43 26.60 19.94
C ALA A 229 4.65 26.54 18.99
N THR A 230 5.38 27.65 18.78
CA THR A 230 6.59 27.63 17.94
C THR A 230 7.71 26.80 18.57
N LEU A 231 7.97 26.97 19.86
CA LEU A 231 9.01 26.22 20.59
C LEU A 231 8.71 24.72 20.63
N ARG A 232 7.46 24.33 20.92
CA ARG A 232 7.03 22.92 20.90
C ARG A 232 7.16 22.29 19.51
N THR A 233 6.83 23.05 18.45
CA THR A 233 7.00 22.61 17.06
C THR A 233 8.49 22.39 16.72
N ARG A 234 9.38 23.27 17.20
CA ARG A 234 10.84 23.07 17.05
C ARG A 234 11.31 21.84 17.79
N ILE A 235 10.93 21.66 19.05
CA ILE A 235 11.28 20.47 19.85
C ILE A 235 10.83 19.18 19.13
N PHE A 236 9.59 19.15 18.63
CA PHE A 236 9.08 18.04 17.84
C PHE A 236 9.97 17.75 16.61
N LYS A 237 10.31 18.78 15.83
CA LYS A 237 11.16 18.63 14.63
C LYS A 237 12.52 18.03 14.99
N TYR A 238 13.17 18.51 16.03
CA TYR A 238 14.50 18.02 16.41
C TYR A 238 14.48 16.62 17.03
N TYR A 239 13.46 16.27 17.83
CA TYR A 239 13.29 14.87 18.26
C TYR A 239 13.06 13.93 17.08
N LEU A 240 12.32 14.39 16.06
CA LEU A 240 12.10 13.63 14.85
C LEU A 240 13.40 13.49 14.03
N ASP A 241 14.20 14.54 13.91
CA ASP A 241 15.50 14.50 13.24
C ASP A 241 16.48 13.54 13.94
N LEU A 242 16.46 13.48 15.27
CA LEU A 242 17.24 12.54 16.09
C LEU A 242 16.74 11.08 16.03
N GLY A 243 15.51 10.85 15.60
CA GLY A 243 14.90 9.50 15.57
C GLY A 243 14.33 9.03 16.91
N HIS A 244 14.18 9.92 17.89
CA HIS A 244 13.51 9.62 19.15
C HIS A 244 11.98 9.69 19.00
N ASN A 245 11.41 8.66 18.39
CA ASN A 245 10.01 8.66 17.95
C ASN A 245 8.98 8.81 19.09
N SER A 246 9.24 8.21 20.26
CA SER A 246 8.36 8.33 21.44
C SER A 246 8.33 9.76 21.99
N GLN A 247 9.51 10.36 22.16
CA GLN A 247 9.65 11.73 22.64
C GLN A 247 9.07 12.75 21.65
N ALA A 248 9.24 12.52 20.34
CA ALA A 248 8.60 13.32 19.30
C ALA A 248 7.06 13.24 19.40
N TYR A 249 6.51 12.04 19.58
CA TYR A 249 5.07 11.87 19.76
C TYR A 249 4.55 12.59 21.02
N ASP A 250 5.26 12.46 22.14
CA ASP A 250 4.89 13.14 23.39
C ASP A 250 4.91 14.66 23.20
N ALA A 251 5.95 15.21 22.56
CA ALA A 251 6.04 16.64 22.23
C ALA A 251 4.87 17.11 21.35
N LEU A 252 4.42 16.28 20.39
CA LEU A 252 3.28 16.58 19.51
C LEU A 252 1.97 16.68 20.27
N THR A 253 1.73 15.81 21.26
CA THR A 253 0.49 15.85 22.06
C THR A 253 0.37 17.12 22.90
N LEU A 254 1.49 17.77 23.19
CA LEU A 254 1.56 18.97 24.03
C LEU A 254 1.49 20.28 23.25
N ILE A 255 1.30 20.24 21.92
CA ILE A 255 1.13 21.45 21.09
C ILE A 255 -0.28 22.03 21.34
N PRO A 256 -0.41 23.30 21.76
CA PRO A 256 -1.71 23.91 22.06
C PRO A 256 -2.53 24.27 20.80
N ASP A 257 -1.86 24.55 19.67
CA ASP A 257 -2.50 24.88 18.41
C ASP A 257 -2.77 23.62 17.58
N HIS A 258 -4.05 23.32 17.38
CA HIS A 258 -4.51 22.16 16.62
C HIS A 258 -4.05 22.17 15.16
N SER A 259 -3.95 23.34 14.52
CA SER A 259 -3.54 23.42 13.11
C SER A 259 -2.09 22.96 12.92
N ARG A 260 -1.18 23.49 13.75
CA ARG A 260 0.23 23.10 13.79
C ARG A 260 0.40 21.65 14.24
N GLN A 261 -0.41 21.19 15.18
CA GLN A 261 -0.40 19.79 15.62
C GLN A 261 -0.69 18.83 14.46
N LEU A 262 -1.65 19.15 13.58
CA LEU A 262 -1.94 18.33 12.39
C LEU A 262 -0.80 18.35 11.37
N ASP A 263 -0.15 19.49 11.15
CA ASP A 263 1.01 19.57 10.25
C ASP A 263 2.20 18.78 10.78
N CYS A 264 2.48 18.87 12.08
CA CYS A 264 3.48 18.05 12.76
C CYS A 264 3.13 16.55 12.65
N LEU A 265 1.85 16.19 12.82
CA LEU A 265 1.39 14.81 12.69
C LEU A 265 1.58 14.29 11.26
N ARG A 266 1.25 15.09 10.24
CA ARG A 266 1.51 14.75 8.84
C ARG A 266 2.98 14.47 8.61
N GLN A 267 3.86 15.33 9.12
CA GLN A 267 5.31 15.19 9.02
C GLN A 267 5.82 13.93 9.74
N LEU A 268 5.34 13.66 10.96
CA LEU A 268 5.66 12.43 11.71
C LEU A 268 5.32 11.19 10.88
N VAL A 269 4.12 11.13 10.31
CA VAL A 269 3.68 10.00 9.50
C VAL A 269 4.54 9.86 8.23
N ILE A 270 4.97 10.96 7.57
CA ILE A 270 5.89 10.89 6.41
C ILE A 270 7.19 10.23 6.83
N ILE A 271 7.85 10.83 7.80
CA ILE A 271 9.23 10.48 8.15
C ILE A 271 9.30 9.06 8.71
N LEU A 272 8.32 8.64 9.51
CA LEU A 272 8.27 7.25 10.00
C LEU A 272 8.02 6.24 8.87
N CYS A 273 7.20 6.59 7.87
CA CYS A 273 7.00 5.73 6.70
C CYS A 273 8.27 5.63 5.84
N GLU A 274 8.94 6.75 5.60
CA GLU A 274 10.20 6.80 4.83
C GLU A 274 11.34 6.05 5.55
N ARG A 275 11.40 6.12 6.89
CA ARG A 275 12.36 5.38 7.72
C ARG A 275 11.99 3.91 7.93
N SER A 276 10.85 3.44 7.41
CA SER A 276 10.32 2.09 7.62
C SER A 276 10.06 1.68 9.08
N GLN A 277 9.95 2.65 9.99
CA GLN A 277 9.67 2.43 11.42
C GLN A 277 8.15 2.30 11.66
N LEU A 278 7.55 1.28 11.03
CA LEU A 278 6.10 1.09 10.99
C LEU A 278 5.51 0.60 12.32
N GLN A 279 6.31 -0.11 13.13
CA GLN A 279 5.85 -0.64 14.42
C GLN A 279 5.50 0.48 15.39
N ASP A 280 6.36 1.48 15.50
CA ASP A 280 6.13 2.66 16.35
C ASP A 280 4.83 3.37 15.95
N LEU A 281 4.62 3.56 14.63
CA LEU A 281 3.41 4.16 14.09
C LEU A 281 2.13 3.39 14.48
N VAL A 282 2.16 2.05 14.51
CA VAL A 282 0.98 1.26 14.89
C VAL A 282 0.73 1.30 16.40
N ASN A 283 1.81 1.30 17.18
CA ASN A 283 1.77 1.19 18.63
C ASN A 283 1.38 2.50 19.34
N PHE A 284 1.58 3.67 18.73
CA PHE A 284 1.24 4.94 19.36
C PHE A 284 -0.26 5.06 19.70
N PRO A 285 -0.64 5.61 20.85
CA PRO A 285 -2.03 5.65 21.30
C PRO A 285 -2.92 6.58 20.46
N TYR A 286 -2.36 7.65 19.87
CA TYR A 286 -3.05 8.71 19.11
C TYR A 286 -4.33 9.22 19.78
N VAL A 287 -4.24 9.67 21.04
CA VAL A 287 -5.40 10.20 21.77
C VAL A 287 -6.00 11.38 20.98
N ASN A 288 -7.28 11.29 20.61
CA ASN A 288 -8.03 12.26 19.79
C ASN A 288 -7.49 12.54 18.37
N LEU A 289 -6.41 11.89 17.94
CA LEU A 289 -5.78 12.09 16.62
C LEU A 289 -5.95 10.88 15.68
N GLN A 290 -6.61 9.81 16.14
CA GLN A 290 -6.73 8.55 15.38
C GLN A 290 -7.39 8.74 13.99
N SER A 291 -8.47 9.53 13.92
CA SER A 291 -9.16 9.82 12.65
C SER A 291 -8.24 10.53 11.67
N GLU A 292 -7.43 11.47 12.16
CA GLU A 292 -6.53 12.25 11.31
C GLU A 292 -5.37 11.41 10.79
N VAL A 293 -4.79 10.54 11.63
CA VAL A 293 -3.76 9.57 11.17
C VAL A 293 -4.31 8.68 10.08
N VAL A 294 -5.52 8.13 10.27
CA VAL A 294 -6.19 7.29 9.26
C VAL A 294 -6.41 8.09 7.98
N ASN A 295 -6.93 9.31 8.06
CA ASN A 295 -7.14 10.17 6.89
C ASN A 295 -5.84 10.47 6.13
N ILE A 296 -4.74 10.73 6.85
CA ILE A 296 -3.42 11.01 6.24
C ILE A 296 -2.89 9.77 5.53
N ILE A 297 -2.94 8.60 6.18
CA ILE A 297 -2.47 7.33 5.60
C ILE A 297 -3.35 6.94 4.41
N GLU A 298 -4.67 7.07 4.51
CA GLU A 298 -5.61 6.81 3.42
C GLU A 298 -5.37 7.75 2.22
N ALA A 299 -5.19 9.05 2.45
CA ALA A 299 -4.92 10.02 1.39
C ALA A 299 -3.62 9.67 0.65
N ARG A 300 -2.58 9.24 1.37
CA ARG A 300 -1.33 8.77 0.74
C ARG A 300 -1.47 7.42 0.06
N ALA A 301 -2.17 6.49 0.68
CA ALA A 301 -2.45 5.17 0.10
C ALA A 301 -3.21 5.29 -1.23
N ARG A 302 -4.01 6.35 -1.43
CA ARG A 302 -4.69 6.66 -2.70
C ARG A 302 -3.84 7.46 -3.70
N ALA A 303 -2.86 8.24 -3.22
CA ALA A 303 -2.03 9.10 -4.06
C ALA A 303 -0.75 8.41 -4.57
N VAL A 304 -0.18 7.50 -3.80
CA VAL A 304 1.11 6.84 -4.11
C VAL A 304 0.89 5.57 -4.94
N ASP A 305 1.88 5.22 -5.76
CA ASP A 305 1.89 3.99 -6.55
C ASP A 305 1.98 2.74 -5.66
N LEU A 306 1.10 1.76 -5.93
CA LEU A 306 0.90 0.54 -5.13
C LEU A 306 2.15 -0.35 -4.98
N MET A 307 3.12 -0.22 -5.89
CA MET A 307 4.31 -1.09 -5.92
C MET A 307 5.51 -0.49 -5.18
N THR A 308 5.45 0.79 -4.79
CA THR A 308 6.58 1.46 -4.14
C THR A 308 6.52 1.37 -2.61
N HIS A 309 5.36 1.68 -2.03
CA HIS A 309 5.16 1.73 -0.58
C HIS A 309 3.85 1.02 -0.18
N ASN A 310 3.93 0.19 0.87
CA ASN A 310 2.84 -0.66 1.31
C ASN A 310 1.88 0.04 2.31
N TYR A 311 1.36 1.23 1.95
CA TYR A 311 0.46 1.99 2.84
C TYR A 311 -0.84 1.25 3.19
N TYR A 312 -1.39 0.45 2.29
CA TYR A 312 -2.60 -0.35 2.56
C TYR A 312 -2.35 -1.47 3.58
N GLU A 313 -1.19 -2.12 3.51
CA GLU A 313 -0.80 -3.15 4.48
C GLU A 313 -0.56 -2.55 5.86
N LEU A 314 0.06 -1.36 5.91
CA LEU A 314 0.21 -0.56 7.13
C LEU A 314 -1.15 -0.18 7.74
N LEU A 315 -2.07 0.33 6.91
CA LEU A 315 -3.40 0.74 7.37
C LEU A 315 -4.22 -0.45 7.87
N TYR A 316 -4.09 -1.61 7.22
CA TYR A 316 -4.66 -2.86 7.70
C TYR A 316 -4.08 -3.29 9.05
N ALA A 317 -2.76 -3.29 9.21
CA ALA A 317 -2.11 -3.60 10.48
C ALA A 317 -2.56 -2.64 11.59
N PHE A 318 -2.68 -1.35 11.28
CA PHE A 318 -3.17 -0.32 12.18
C PHE A 318 -4.61 -0.61 12.67
N HIS A 319 -5.50 -1.01 11.77
CA HIS A 319 -6.88 -1.33 12.14
C HIS A 319 -7.02 -2.66 12.89
N ILE A 320 -6.22 -3.68 12.55
CA ILE A 320 -6.21 -4.95 13.28
C ILE A 320 -5.72 -4.77 14.71
N HIS A 321 -4.64 -4.01 14.92
CA HIS A 321 -4.11 -3.73 16.26
C HIS A 321 -5.15 -3.05 17.17
N ARG A 322 -6.07 -2.26 16.58
CA ARG A 322 -7.16 -1.59 17.31
C ARG A 322 -8.49 -2.36 17.28
N HIS A 323 -8.49 -3.62 16.85
CA HIS A 323 -9.69 -4.48 16.72
C HIS A 323 -10.81 -3.90 15.83
N ASN A 324 -10.47 -2.99 14.92
CA ASN A 324 -11.40 -2.37 13.98
C ASN A 324 -11.49 -3.21 12.69
N TYR A 325 -11.96 -4.45 12.81
CA TYR A 325 -11.99 -5.41 11.71
C TYR A 325 -12.80 -4.94 10.49
N ARG A 326 -13.86 -4.16 10.70
CA ARG A 326 -14.70 -3.64 9.61
C ARG A 326 -13.93 -2.68 8.70
N LYS A 327 -13.22 -1.73 9.31
CA LYS A 327 -12.39 -0.77 8.59
C LYS A 327 -11.19 -1.48 7.94
N ALA A 328 -10.57 -2.42 8.64
CA ALA A 328 -9.49 -3.25 8.08
C ALA A 328 -9.93 -3.98 6.80
N GLY A 329 -11.11 -4.61 6.82
CA GLY A 329 -11.69 -5.27 5.64
C GLY A 329 -11.99 -4.31 4.51
N THR A 330 -12.56 -3.13 4.82
CA THR A 330 -12.85 -2.08 3.82
C THR A 330 -11.60 -1.60 3.11
N VAL A 331 -10.52 -1.34 3.86
CA VAL A 331 -9.23 -0.90 3.32
C VAL A 331 -8.60 -1.97 2.43
N MET A 332 -8.65 -3.24 2.85
CA MET A 332 -8.11 -4.35 2.05
C MET A 332 -8.93 -4.61 0.79
N PHE A 333 -10.24 -4.40 0.85
CA PHE A 333 -11.08 -4.48 -0.34
C PHE A 333 -10.77 -3.35 -1.32
N GLU A 334 -10.63 -2.11 -0.85
CA GLU A 334 -10.20 -0.97 -1.68
C GLU A 334 -8.83 -1.25 -2.32
N TYR A 335 -7.88 -1.80 -1.55
CA TYR A 335 -6.57 -2.21 -2.05
C TYR A 335 -6.68 -3.25 -3.17
N GLY A 336 -7.47 -4.32 -2.98
CA GLY A 336 -7.69 -5.34 -4.00
C GLY A 336 -8.33 -4.79 -5.28
N MET A 337 -9.30 -3.89 -5.14
CA MET A 337 -9.95 -3.21 -6.26
C MET A 337 -8.96 -2.34 -7.05
N ARG A 338 -8.10 -1.58 -6.36
CA ARG A 338 -7.10 -0.72 -6.99
C ARG A 338 -6.01 -1.55 -7.68
N LEU A 339 -5.56 -2.65 -7.06
CA LEU A 339 -4.61 -3.61 -7.64
C LEU A 339 -5.14 -4.20 -8.95
N GLY A 340 -6.40 -4.63 -9.00
CA GLY A 340 -7.01 -5.17 -10.21
C GLY A 340 -7.09 -4.17 -11.37
N ARG A 341 -7.15 -2.86 -11.07
CA ARG A 341 -7.20 -1.79 -12.08
C ARG A 341 -5.80 -1.40 -12.57
N GLU A 342 -4.87 -1.18 -11.65
CA GLU A 342 -3.55 -0.57 -11.93
C GLU A 342 -2.45 -1.63 -12.20
N VAL A 343 -2.44 -2.75 -11.49
CA VAL A 343 -1.33 -3.73 -11.51
C VAL A 343 -1.80 -5.05 -12.11
N ARG A 344 -1.86 -5.10 -13.43
CA ARG A 344 -2.27 -6.29 -14.21
C ARG A 344 -1.12 -7.28 -14.44
N THR A 345 -0.40 -7.59 -13.36
CA THR A 345 0.69 -8.58 -13.37
C THR A 345 0.30 -9.79 -12.53
N LEU A 346 0.98 -10.92 -12.72
CA LEU A 346 0.76 -12.11 -11.88
C LEU A 346 0.97 -11.79 -10.39
N VAL A 347 1.97 -10.96 -10.07
CA VAL A 347 2.23 -10.51 -8.70
C VAL A 347 1.11 -9.61 -8.18
N GLY A 348 0.61 -8.68 -9.00
CA GLY A 348 -0.53 -7.84 -8.64
C GLY A 348 -1.79 -8.65 -8.36
N LEU A 349 -2.06 -9.66 -9.19
CA LEU A 349 -3.18 -10.58 -9.03
C LEU A 349 -3.04 -11.43 -7.76
N GLN A 350 -1.84 -11.92 -7.44
CA GLN A 350 -1.59 -12.61 -6.17
C GLN A 350 -1.83 -11.72 -4.97
N LYS A 351 -1.38 -10.46 -5.01
CA LYS A 351 -1.68 -9.47 -3.96
C LYS A 351 -3.19 -9.18 -3.89
N GLN A 352 -3.89 -9.11 -5.02
CA GLN A 352 -5.33 -8.89 -5.07
C GLN A 352 -6.10 -10.02 -4.38
N VAL A 353 -5.78 -11.28 -4.72
CA VAL A 353 -6.41 -12.46 -4.08
C VAL A 353 -6.14 -12.46 -2.57
N ASN A 354 -4.91 -12.18 -2.17
CA ASN A 354 -4.55 -12.10 -0.74
C ASN A 354 -5.31 -10.97 -0.02
N ALA A 355 -5.51 -9.82 -0.66
CA ALA A 355 -6.24 -8.69 -0.10
C ALA A 355 -7.73 -9.02 0.09
N TYR A 356 -8.38 -9.64 -0.90
CA TYR A 356 -9.77 -10.09 -0.78
C TYR A 356 -9.93 -11.19 0.28
N LEU A 357 -8.99 -12.13 0.37
CA LEU A 357 -8.99 -13.14 1.42
C LEU A 357 -8.82 -12.52 2.82
N ALA A 358 -7.92 -11.56 2.98
CA ALA A 358 -7.75 -10.81 4.23
C ALA A 358 -9.03 -10.03 4.60
N CYS A 359 -9.69 -9.43 3.62
CA CYS A 359 -10.99 -8.76 3.80
C CYS A 359 -12.07 -9.74 4.29
N LEU A 360 -12.25 -10.88 3.59
CA LEU A 360 -13.21 -11.92 3.97
C LEU A 360 -12.96 -12.43 5.39
N ASN A 361 -11.70 -12.68 5.74
CA ASN A 361 -11.32 -13.09 7.09
C ASN A 361 -11.69 -12.02 8.12
N CYS A 362 -11.41 -10.74 7.85
CA CYS A 362 -11.77 -9.65 8.76
C CYS A 362 -13.28 -9.55 8.98
N LEU A 363 -14.09 -9.69 7.92
CA LEU A 363 -15.54 -9.61 8.04
C LEU A 363 -16.15 -10.84 8.71
N ARG A 364 -15.57 -12.03 8.53
CA ARG A 364 -15.98 -13.26 9.23
C ARG A 364 -15.69 -13.23 10.73
N LEU A 365 -14.75 -12.40 11.19
CA LEU A 365 -14.51 -12.15 12.62
C LEU A 365 -15.60 -11.25 13.25
N ILE A 366 -16.41 -10.57 12.44
CA ILE A 366 -17.48 -9.67 12.88
C ILE A 366 -18.80 -10.44 12.88
N ARG A 367 -19.75 -9.99 13.70
CA ARG A 367 -21.13 -10.49 13.63
C ARG A 367 -21.72 -10.26 12.23
N PRO A 368 -22.51 -11.22 11.71
CA PRO A 368 -23.02 -11.18 10.33
C PRO A 368 -23.87 -9.92 10.03
N GLU A 369 -24.57 -9.38 11.03
CA GLU A 369 -25.38 -8.15 10.94
C GLU A 369 -24.56 -6.90 10.54
N TYR A 370 -23.27 -6.87 10.87
CA TYR A 370 -22.37 -5.74 10.61
C TYR A 370 -21.31 -6.05 9.54
N ALA A 371 -21.39 -7.23 8.91
CA ALA A 371 -20.42 -7.73 7.93
C ALA A 371 -20.71 -7.22 6.52
N TRP A 372 -20.64 -5.89 6.35
CA TRP A 372 -20.87 -5.21 5.07
C TRP A 372 -19.90 -4.04 4.85
N ILE A 373 -19.58 -3.81 3.58
CA ILE A 373 -18.69 -2.74 3.10
C ILE A 373 -19.49 -1.74 2.28
N VAL A 374 -19.08 -0.47 2.35
CA VAL A 374 -19.65 0.63 1.56
C VAL A 374 -18.70 0.94 0.41
N GLN A 375 -19.20 0.93 -0.82
CA GLN A 375 -18.44 1.33 -1.99
C GLN A 375 -19.20 2.41 -2.80
N PRO A 376 -18.50 3.40 -3.39
CA PRO A 376 -19.06 4.18 -4.47
C PRO A 376 -19.38 3.25 -5.66
N ALA A 377 -20.61 3.29 -6.16
CA ALA A 377 -21.06 2.44 -7.26
C ALA A 377 -20.10 2.56 -8.47
N PRO A 378 -19.89 1.46 -9.23
CA PRO A 378 -19.02 1.48 -10.40
C PRO A 378 -19.52 2.50 -11.42
N GLY A 379 -18.72 3.55 -11.66
CA GLY A 379 -19.09 4.68 -12.54
C GLY A 379 -19.57 5.94 -11.82
N ALA A 380 -19.74 5.90 -10.50
CA ALA A 380 -19.99 7.10 -9.70
C ALA A 380 -18.75 8.00 -9.69
N VAL A 381 -18.84 9.15 -10.36
CA VAL A 381 -17.84 10.21 -10.26
C VAL A 381 -18.05 10.91 -8.92
N CYS A 382 -17.37 10.42 -7.89
CA CYS A 382 -17.26 11.19 -6.64
C CYS A 382 -16.17 12.24 -6.86
N GLU A 383 -16.55 13.49 -7.14
CA GLU A 383 -15.59 14.60 -7.09
C GLU A 383 -15.10 14.74 -5.65
N ARG A 384 -13.77 14.77 -5.52
CA ARG A 384 -13.09 14.94 -4.23
C ARG A 384 -13.40 16.33 -3.70
N SER A 385 -13.57 16.47 -2.39
CA SER A 385 -13.58 17.77 -1.73
C SER A 385 -12.27 18.51 -2.05
N GLY A 386 -12.32 19.52 -2.93
CA GLY A 386 -11.18 20.34 -3.35
C GLY A 386 -10.83 20.35 -4.85
N THR A 387 -11.51 19.57 -5.70
CA THR A 387 -11.35 19.72 -7.16
C THR A 387 -12.21 20.87 -7.69
N SER A 388 -11.62 21.73 -8.54
CA SER A 388 -12.34 22.84 -9.18
C SER A 388 -13.48 22.31 -10.06
N PRO A 389 -14.69 22.89 -9.99
CA PRO A 389 -15.83 22.42 -10.79
C PRO A 389 -15.51 22.42 -12.28
N LYS A 390 -15.78 21.31 -12.97
CA LYS A 390 -15.69 21.27 -14.43
C LYS A 390 -16.65 22.29 -15.04
N ARG A 391 -16.09 23.30 -15.70
CA ARG A 391 -16.83 24.29 -16.49
C ARG A 391 -16.99 23.77 -17.91
N ASN A 392 -18.17 23.99 -18.50
CA ASN A 392 -18.36 23.77 -19.94
C ASN A 392 -17.54 24.80 -20.74
N HIS A 393 -17.50 24.65 -22.08
CA HIS A 393 -16.77 25.56 -22.98
C HIS A 393 -17.24 27.02 -22.89
N GLU A 394 -18.39 27.28 -22.26
CA GLU A 394 -18.98 28.60 -22.04
C GLU A 394 -18.73 29.16 -20.62
N GLY A 395 -17.99 28.44 -19.78
CA GLY A 395 -17.59 28.90 -18.44
C GLY A 395 -18.65 28.71 -17.34
N GLU A 396 -19.80 28.12 -17.66
CA GLU A 396 -20.85 27.77 -16.70
C GLU A 396 -20.52 26.45 -15.98
N SER A 397 -20.80 26.42 -14.67
CA SER A 397 -20.70 25.21 -13.87
C SER A 397 -21.79 24.23 -14.30
N VAL A 398 -21.39 23.06 -14.81
CA VAL A 398 -22.34 21.98 -15.11
C VAL A 398 -22.98 21.52 -13.79
N PRO A 399 -24.32 21.50 -13.65
CA PRO A 399 -24.97 20.98 -12.45
C PRO A 399 -24.66 19.49 -12.30
N ILE A 400 -24.06 19.14 -11.16
CA ILE A 400 -23.60 17.81 -10.82
C ILE A 400 -24.82 16.90 -10.59
N PRO A 401 -24.87 15.66 -11.13
CA PRO A 401 -25.86 14.68 -10.72
C PRO A 401 -25.69 14.42 -9.22
N SER A 402 -26.66 14.88 -8.45
CA SER A 402 -26.62 14.86 -6.99
C SER A 402 -26.92 13.43 -6.52
N GLY A 403 -25.87 12.65 -6.31
CA GLY A 403 -25.98 11.32 -5.71
C GLY A 403 -24.79 10.45 -6.07
N CYS A 404 -23.81 10.38 -5.17
CA CYS A 404 -22.90 9.25 -5.17
C CYS A 404 -23.76 8.03 -4.89
N GLN A 405 -24.09 7.23 -5.91
CA GLN A 405 -24.80 5.97 -5.68
C GLN A 405 -23.87 5.10 -4.85
N VAL A 406 -24.33 4.75 -3.65
CA VAL A 406 -23.56 3.97 -2.70
C VAL A 406 -24.06 2.52 -2.78
N GLU A 407 -23.15 1.60 -3.06
CA GLU A 407 -23.43 0.17 -3.07
C GLU A 407 -22.97 -0.45 -1.73
N ILE A 408 -23.86 -1.24 -1.13
CA ILE A 408 -23.57 -2.00 0.08
C ILE A 408 -23.22 -3.42 -0.36
N LEU A 409 -21.97 -3.83 -0.14
CA LEU A 409 -21.50 -5.17 -0.45
C LEU A 409 -21.60 -6.06 0.77
N GLU A 410 -22.34 -7.16 0.64
CA GLU A 410 -22.42 -8.22 1.64
C GLU A 410 -21.29 -9.25 1.46
N LEU A 411 -21.09 -10.11 2.47
CA LEU A 411 -20.13 -11.21 2.43
C LEU A 411 -20.23 -12.06 1.15
N ARG A 412 -21.44 -12.32 0.66
CA ARG A 412 -21.67 -13.14 -0.54
C ARG A 412 -21.11 -12.48 -1.79
N ASP A 413 -21.18 -11.16 -1.90
CA ASP A 413 -20.67 -10.42 -3.06
C ASP A 413 -19.14 -10.32 -3.02
N LEU A 414 -18.57 -10.20 -1.82
CA LEU A 414 -17.12 -10.27 -1.61
C LEU A 414 -16.57 -11.67 -1.91
N GLU A 415 -17.33 -12.73 -1.59
CA GLU A 415 -16.98 -14.11 -1.97
C GLU A 415 -16.96 -14.29 -3.49
N LYS A 416 -17.90 -13.68 -4.23
CA LYS A 416 -17.89 -13.70 -5.70
C LYS A 416 -16.63 -13.03 -6.26
N GLU A 417 -16.27 -11.85 -5.76
CA GLU A 417 -15.05 -11.13 -6.20
C GLU A 417 -13.78 -11.92 -5.87
N TYR A 418 -13.72 -12.53 -4.68
CA TYR A 418 -12.61 -13.40 -4.30
C TYR A 418 -12.50 -14.60 -5.25
N ILE A 419 -13.59 -15.34 -5.47
CA ILE A 419 -13.57 -16.55 -6.30
C ILE A 419 -13.22 -16.21 -7.75
N LEU A 420 -13.77 -15.12 -8.30
CA LEU A 420 -13.39 -14.64 -9.62
C LEU A 420 -11.90 -14.30 -9.71
N SER A 421 -11.37 -13.52 -8.75
CA SER A 421 -9.95 -13.17 -8.73
C SER A 421 -9.03 -14.39 -8.55
N HIS A 422 -9.46 -15.37 -7.75
CA HIS A 422 -8.76 -16.63 -7.54
C HIS A 422 -8.75 -17.47 -8.82
N SER A 423 -9.87 -17.61 -9.51
CA SER A 423 -9.96 -18.29 -10.81
C SER A 423 -9.10 -17.61 -11.89
N ARG A 424 -9.03 -16.27 -11.89
CA ARG A 424 -8.10 -15.55 -12.78
C ARG A 424 -6.64 -15.87 -12.46
N LEU A 425 -6.30 -15.98 -11.17
CA LEU A 425 -4.95 -16.30 -10.71
C LEU A 425 -4.54 -17.73 -11.04
N THR A 426 -5.41 -18.71 -10.81
CA THR A 426 -5.14 -20.11 -11.17
C THR A 426 -4.91 -20.24 -12.67
N MET A 427 -5.75 -19.58 -13.48
CA MET A 427 -5.57 -19.53 -14.94
C MET A 427 -4.30 -18.82 -15.37
N ALA A 428 -3.94 -17.69 -14.76
CA ALA A 428 -2.71 -16.96 -15.09
C ALA A 428 -1.43 -17.71 -14.69
N LYS A 429 -1.51 -18.60 -13.69
CA LYS A 429 -0.40 -19.50 -13.32
C LYS A 429 -0.25 -20.65 -14.31
N HIS A 430 -1.37 -21.18 -14.80
CA HIS A 430 -1.37 -22.30 -15.75
C HIS A 430 -0.99 -21.85 -17.18
N ASN A 431 -1.51 -20.70 -17.61
CA ASN A 431 -1.21 -20.11 -18.91
C ASN A 431 -0.39 -18.84 -18.71
N ASN A 432 0.87 -18.83 -19.15
CA ASN A 432 1.76 -17.66 -19.09
C ASN A 432 1.21 -16.39 -19.79
N ALA A 433 0.07 -16.48 -20.49
CA ALA A 433 -0.64 -15.36 -21.11
C ALA A 433 -1.58 -14.63 -20.12
N ALA A 434 -0.99 -13.88 -19.19
CA ALA A 434 -1.71 -13.17 -18.13
C ALA A 434 -2.64 -12.02 -18.62
N ALA A 435 -2.44 -11.48 -19.83
CA ALA A 435 -3.15 -10.28 -20.26
C ALA A 435 -4.65 -10.50 -20.57
N VAL A 436 -5.01 -11.67 -21.10
CA VAL A 436 -6.41 -12.01 -21.45
C VAL A 436 -7.18 -12.47 -20.21
N THR A 437 -6.53 -13.20 -19.30
CA THR A 437 -7.15 -13.78 -18.10
C THR A 437 -7.51 -12.72 -17.06
N VAL A 438 -6.80 -11.60 -17.00
CA VAL A 438 -7.02 -10.56 -15.97
C VAL A 438 -8.35 -9.81 -16.16
N ASN A 439 -8.84 -9.67 -17.40
CA ASN A 439 -10.08 -8.91 -17.68
C ASN A 439 -11.31 -9.79 -17.90
N ALA A 440 -11.15 -11.11 -17.96
CA ALA A 440 -12.23 -12.02 -18.29
C ALA A 440 -13.35 -11.98 -17.23
N SER A 441 -14.59 -11.88 -17.68
CA SER A 441 -15.77 -11.95 -16.82
C SER A 441 -15.96 -13.36 -16.26
N ALA A 442 -16.86 -13.55 -15.30
CA ALA A 442 -17.19 -14.87 -14.79
C ALA A 442 -17.63 -15.82 -15.94
N GLU A 443 -18.43 -15.32 -16.88
CA GLU A 443 -18.92 -16.08 -18.03
C GLU A 443 -17.79 -16.45 -19.00
N ASP A 444 -16.85 -15.54 -19.25
CA ASP A 444 -15.69 -15.80 -20.12
C ASP A 444 -14.65 -16.71 -19.46
N MET A 445 -14.57 -16.69 -18.12
CA MET A 445 -13.62 -17.52 -17.37
C MET A 445 -13.99 -19.00 -17.38
N VAL A 446 -15.29 -19.35 -17.41
CA VAL A 446 -15.75 -20.76 -17.46
C VAL A 446 -15.15 -21.52 -18.66
N PRO A 447 -15.30 -21.08 -19.93
CA PRO A 447 -14.74 -21.82 -21.06
C PRO A 447 -13.20 -21.84 -21.04
N LEU A 448 -12.54 -20.79 -20.55
CA LEU A 448 -11.08 -20.75 -20.41
C LEU A 448 -10.59 -21.78 -19.38
N LEU A 449 -11.24 -21.89 -18.22
CA LEU A 449 -10.95 -22.90 -17.20
C LEU A 449 -11.16 -24.32 -17.73
N VAL A 450 -12.26 -24.53 -18.45
CA VAL A 450 -12.59 -25.81 -19.08
C VAL A 450 -11.56 -26.21 -20.14
N GLN A 451 -11.08 -25.27 -20.95
CA GLN A 451 -10.04 -25.52 -21.94
C GLN A 451 -8.71 -25.91 -21.29
N ALA A 452 -8.33 -25.21 -20.21
CA ALA A 452 -7.15 -25.53 -19.41
C ALA A 452 -7.27 -26.89 -18.69
N GLY A 453 -8.50 -27.33 -18.41
CA GLY A 453 -8.78 -28.56 -17.68
C GLY A 453 -8.91 -28.34 -16.17
N LEU A 454 -9.18 -27.11 -15.70
CA LEU A 454 -9.40 -26.76 -14.30
C LEU A 454 -10.90 -26.80 -13.95
N PHE A 455 -11.48 -27.99 -13.93
CA PHE A 455 -12.90 -28.25 -13.69
C PHE A 455 -13.38 -27.90 -12.28
N ASP A 456 -12.61 -28.18 -11.23
CA ASP A 456 -12.98 -27.83 -9.84
C ASP A 456 -13.19 -26.32 -9.68
N ALA A 457 -12.24 -25.55 -10.23
CA ALA A 457 -12.32 -24.10 -10.25
C ALA A 457 -13.51 -23.61 -11.09
N ALA A 458 -13.76 -24.22 -12.26
CA ALA A 458 -14.93 -23.90 -13.10
C ALA A 458 -16.26 -24.18 -12.38
N ILE A 459 -16.38 -25.30 -11.68
CA ILE A 459 -17.58 -25.66 -10.91
C ILE A 459 -17.80 -24.67 -9.77
N SER A 460 -16.74 -24.31 -9.03
CA SER A 460 -16.84 -23.31 -7.95
C SER A 460 -17.32 -21.95 -8.47
N LEU A 461 -16.85 -21.55 -9.65
CA LEU A 461 -17.26 -20.32 -10.32
C LEU A 461 -18.73 -20.41 -10.78
N CYS A 462 -19.14 -21.52 -11.39
CA CYS A 462 -20.54 -21.73 -11.78
C CYS A 462 -21.49 -21.74 -10.58
N GLN A 463 -21.12 -22.35 -9.45
CA GLN A 463 -21.94 -22.33 -8.21
C GLN A 463 -22.12 -20.92 -7.65
N THR A 464 -21.06 -20.12 -7.65
CA THR A 464 -21.04 -18.80 -6.99
C THR A 464 -21.75 -17.74 -7.80
N PHE A 465 -21.62 -17.79 -9.13
CA PHE A 465 -22.32 -16.91 -10.07
C PHE A 465 -23.66 -17.46 -10.57
N LYS A 466 -24.05 -18.67 -10.13
CA LYS A 466 -25.26 -19.39 -10.59
C LYS A 466 -25.31 -19.59 -12.11
N LEU A 467 -24.16 -19.89 -12.72
CA LEU A 467 -24.04 -20.19 -14.15
C LEU A 467 -24.36 -21.67 -14.42
N SER A 468 -24.58 -22.02 -15.69
CA SER A 468 -24.84 -23.41 -16.08
C SER A 468 -23.58 -24.27 -15.97
N PHE A 469 -23.72 -25.50 -15.49
CA PHE A 469 -22.61 -26.48 -15.48
C PHE A 469 -22.41 -27.19 -16.83
N ILE A 470 -23.30 -26.96 -17.80
CA ILE A 470 -23.29 -27.62 -19.11
C ILE A 470 -21.91 -27.49 -19.79
N PRO A 471 -21.29 -26.30 -19.92
CA PRO A 471 -19.99 -26.19 -20.59
C PRO A 471 -18.87 -26.97 -19.90
N VAL A 472 -18.97 -27.13 -18.57
CA VAL A 472 -17.99 -27.87 -17.76
C VAL A 472 -18.07 -29.37 -18.08
N PHE A 473 -19.28 -29.92 -18.11
CA PHE A 473 -19.49 -31.34 -18.44
C PHE A 473 -19.19 -31.65 -19.91
N GLU A 474 -19.52 -30.76 -20.85
CA GLU A 474 -19.13 -30.94 -22.27
C GLU A 474 -17.62 -30.97 -22.44
N GLY A 475 -16.92 -30.06 -21.78
CA GLY A 475 -15.47 -29.98 -21.87
C GLY A 475 -14.77 -31.15 -21.16
N LEU A 476 -15.30 -31.61 -20.03
CA LEU A 476 -14.79 -32.79 -19.34
C LEU A 476 -14.99 -34.05 -20.19
N ALA A 477 -16.18 -34.23 -20.76
CA ALA A 477 -16.45 -35.32 -21.69
C ALA A 477 -15.49 -35.25 -22.89
N TYR A 478 -15.31 -34.08 -23.48
CA TYR A 478 -14.35 -33.88 -24.58
C TYR A 478 -12.91 -34.23 -24.18
N LYS A 479 -12.45 -33.85 -22.99
CA LYS A 479 -11.11 -34.24 -22.50
C LYS A 479 -10.98 -35.76 -22.33
N CYS A 480 -12.00 -36.43 -21.79
CA CYS A 480 -12.03 -37.89 -21.69
C CYS A 480 -11.90 -38.56 -23.06
N ILE A 481 -12.64 -38.06 -24.05
CA ILE A 481 -12.58 -38.51 -25.46
C ILE A 481 -11.17 -38.31 -26.04
N THR A 482 -10.58 -37.13 -25.83
CA THR A 482 -9.24 -36.84 -26.36
C THR A 482 -8.16 -37.71 -25.72
N LEU A 483 -8.31 -38.09 -24.44
CA LEU A 483 -7.40 -39.01 -23.77
C LEU A 483 -7.55 -40.44 -24.29
N GLN A 484 -8.79 -40.88 -24.56
CA GLN A 484 -9.07 -42.21 -25.08
C GLN A 484 -8.46 -42.42 -26.49
N ASN A 485 -8.49 -41.37 -27.31
CA ASN A 485 -7.97 -41.42 -28.69
C ASN A 485 -6.54 -40.89 -28.81
N GLY A 486 -5.93 -40.46 -27.72
CA GLY A 486 -4.67 -39.74 -27.71
C GLY A 486 -3.43 -40.64 -27.58
N SER A 487 -2.26 -40.08 -27.88
CA SER A 487 -0.95 -40.75 -27.74
C SER A 487 -0.44 -40.73 -26.30
N ASP A 488 0.67 -41.42 -26.00
CA ASP A 488 1.29 -41.43 -24.66
C ASP A 488 1.59 -40.02 -24.10
N ALA A 489 1.87 -39.04 -24.96
CA ALA A 489 2.04 -37.65 -24.56
C ALA A 489 0.75 -37.04 -23.98
N THR A 490 -0.40 -37.38 -24.56
CA THR A 490 -1.71 -36.94 -24.06
C THR A 490 -2.05 -37.58 -22.73
N GLN A 491 -1.59 -38.81 -22.48
CA GLN A 491 -1.76 -39.50 -21.20
C GLN A 491 -0.95 -38.80 -20.09
N ALA A 492 0.28 -38.38 -20.39
CA ALA A 492 1.11 -37.64 -19.44
C ALA A 492 0.50 -36.26 -19.10
N ASP A 493 -0.03 -35.55 -20.10
CA ASP A 493 -0.78 -34.30 -19.88
C ASP A 493 -2.11 -34.57 -19.17
N GLY A 494 -2.72 -35.73 -19.41
CA GLY A 494 -3.88 -36.27 -18.69
C GLY A 494 -3.69 -36.26 -17.19
N TRP A 495 -2.60 -36.87 -16.72
CA TRP A 495 -2.27 -36.91 -15.30
C TRP A 495 -2.06 -35.53 -14.67
N LYS A 496 -1.55 -34.54 -15.43
CA LYS A 496 -1.35 -33.18 -14.92
C LYS A 496 -2.68 -32.51 -14.59
N TRP A 497 -3.60 -32.45 -15.54
CA TRP A 497 -4.88 -31.80 -15.28
C TRP A 497 -5.75 -32.62 -14.33
N LEU A 498 -5.66 -33.96 -14.33
CA LEU A 498 -6.36 -34.78 -13.34
C LEU A 498 -5.90 -34.46 -11.92
N ALA A 499 -4.60 -34.30 -11.68
CA ALA A 499 -4.07 -33.94 -10.36
C ALA A 499 -4.58 -32.58 -9.86
N GLU A 500 -4.89 -31.65 -10.76
CA GLU A 500 -5.38 -30.30 -10.42
C GLU A 500 -6.87 -30.26 -10.01
N ASN A 501 -7.63 -31.33 -10.27
CA ASN A 501 -9.08 -31.42 -10.00
C ASN A 501 -9.45 -32.40 -8.88
N GLN A 502 -8.48 -32.75 -8.05
CA GLN A 502 -8.67 -33.77 -7.02
C GLN A 502 -8.87 -33.13 -5.65
N GLN A 503 -10.12 -32.93 -5.27
CA GLN A 503 -10.49 -32.98 -3.86
C GLN A 503 -10.47 -34.44 -3.37
N SER A 504 -9.28 -34.93 -3.03
CA SER A 504 -9.03 -35.88 -1.93
C SER A 504 -9.57 -37.34 -2.00
N SER A 505 -9.71 -38.00 -3.16
CA SER A 505 -10.01 -39.45 -3.14
C SER A 505 -9.54 -40.28 -4.34
N VAL A 506 -8.42 -39.96 -4.98
CA VAL A 506 -7.86 -40.88 -5.97
C VAL A 506 -6.98 -41.89 -5.27
N VAL A 507 -7.55 -43.06 -5.03
CA VAL A 507 -6.79 -44.28 -4.78
C VAL A 507 -6.08 -44.59 -6.10
N THR A 508 -4.82 -44.15 -6.23
CA THR A 508 -3.94 -44.58 -7.31
C THR A 508 -3.64 -46.07 -7.12
N THR A 509 -4.57 -46.93 -7.52
CA THR A 509 -4.27 -48.34 -7.74
C THR A 509 -3.26 -48.42 -8.87
N LYS A 510 -2.20 -49.24 -8.73
CA LYS A 510 -1.08 -49.36 -9.68
C LYS A 510 -1.46 -49.82 -11.10
N GLU A 511 -2.75 -49.98 -11.39
CA GLU A 511 -3.29 -50.64 -12.57
C GLU A 511 -4.27 -49.78 -13.39
N SER A 512 -4.64 -48.56 -12.94
CA SER A 512 -5.60 -47.71 -13.65
C SER A 512 -4.92 -46.71 -14.60
N SER A 513 -5.38 -46.66 -15.85
CA SER A 513 -4.92 -45.70 -16.86
C SER A 513 -5.44 -44.27 -16.57
N ALA A 514 -4.84 -43.23 -17.16
CA ALA A 514 -5.34 -41.85 -16.98
C ALA A 514 -6.76 -41.69 -17.54
N THR A 515 -7.09 -42.44 -18.59
CA THR A 515 -8.43 -42.52 -19.16
C THR A 515 -9.45 -43.05 -18.16
N ASP A 516 -9.14 -44.14 -17.45
CA ASP A 516 -10.07 -44.72 -16.47
C ASP A 516 -10.35 -43.74 -15.33
N GLU A 517 -9.33 -43.01 -14.89
CA GLU A 517 -9.48 -42.02 -13.82
C GLU A 517 -10.24 -40.77 -14.28
N ALA A 518 -10.06 -40.35 -15.54
CA ALA A 518 -10.86 -39.26 -16.12
C ALA A 518 -12.35 -39.63 -16.22
N TRP A 519 -12.65 -40.87 -16.62
CA TRP A 519 -14.03 -41.37 -16.63
C TRP A 519 -14.63 -41.47 -15.24
N ARG A 520 -13.86 -41.92 -14.25
CA ARG A 520 -14.28 -41.93 -12.83
C ARG A 520 -14.57 -40.52 -12.30
N LEU A 521 -13.74 -39.54 -12.66
CA LEU A 521 -13.96 -38.14 -12.28
C LEU A 521 -15.28 -37.62 -12.86
N LEU A 522 -15.56 -37.93 -14.13
CA LEU A 522 -16.82 -37.56 -14.77
C LEU A 522 -18.02 -38.20 -14.05
N THR A 523 -17.96 -39.49 -13.72
CA THR A 523 -18.99 -40.18 -12.94
C THR A 523 -19.19 -39.50 -11.57
N PHE A 524 -18.09 -39.23 -10.87
CA PHE A 524 -18.14 -38.57 -9.55
C PHE A 524 -18.79 -37.18 -9.61
N TYR A 525 -18.47 -36.35 -10.61
CA TYR A 525 -19.11 -35.04 -10.75
C TYR A 525 -20.58 -35.11 -11.11
N LEU A 526 -20.98 -36.06 -11.96
CA LEU A 526 -22.39 -36.27 -12.31
C LEU A 526 -23.21 -36.75 -11.10
N GLU A 527 -22.63 -37.59 -10.24
CA GLU A 527 -23.25 -38.03 -8.98
C GLU A 527 -23.33 -36.90 -7.94
N LYS A 528 -22.25 -36.13 -7.79
CA LYS A 528 -22.17 -35.01 -6.83
C LYS A 528 -23.13 -33.86 -7.18
N TYR A 529 -23.42 -33.66 -8.47
CA TYR A 529 -24.24 -32.56 -8.97
C TYR A 529 -25.44 -33.06 -9.80
N PRO A 530 -26.51 -33.55 -9.15
CA PRO A 530 -27.71 -33.99 -9.86
C PRO A 530 -28.46 -32.80 -10.50
N SER A 531 -29.00 -33.00 -11.70
CA SER A 531 -29.84 -32.03 -12.42
C SER A 531 -31.26 -32.54 -12.61
N GLN A 532 -32.20 -31.60 -12.75
CA GLN A 532 -33.57 -31.91 -13.18
C GLN A 532 -33.52 -32.57 -14.57
N ASN A 533 -34.21 -33.72 -14.74
CA ASN A 533 -34.28 -34.48 -15.99
C ASN A 533 -32.92 -34.87 -16.58
N LEU A 534 -31.91 -35.11 -15.74
CA LEU A 534 -30.59 -35.59 -16.17
C LEU A 534 -29.92 -34.73 -17.26
N GLN A 535 -30.17 -33.42 -17.28
CA GLN A 535 -29.66 -32.50 -18.32
C GLN A 535 -28.14 -32.59 -18.54
N TYR A 536 -27.36 -32.77 -17.46
CA TYR A 536 -25.90 -32.92 -17.57
C TYR A 536 -25.49 -34.24 -18.20
N HIS A 537 -26.18 -35.33 -17.86
CA HIS A 537 -25.96 -36.64 -18.49
C HIS A 537 -26.35 -36.59 -19.97
N ARG A 538 -27.46 -35.92 -20.31
CA ARG A 538 -27.88 -35.69 -21.70
C ARG A 538 -26.78 -35.01 -22.52
N CYS A 539 -26.24 -33.95 -21.97
CA CYS A 539 -25.21 -33.13 -22.55
C CYS A 539 -23.92 -33.94 -22.81
N VAL A 540 -23.51 -34.77 -21.83
CA VAL A 540 -22.39 -35.71 -21.99
C VAL A 540 -22.68 -36.73 -23.09
N ILE A 541 -23.86 -37.34 -23.11
CA ILE A 541 -24.26 -38.31 -24.15
C ILE A 541 -24.23 -37.66 -25.54
N ASP A 542 -24.85 -36.49 -25.70
CA ASP A 542 -24.87 -35.75 -26.98
C ASP A 542 -23.43 -35.48 -27.46
N LYS A 543 -22.54 -35.11 -26.54
CA LYS A 543 -21.12 -34.90 -26.85
C LYS A 543 -20.42 -36.20 -27.27
N LEU A 544 -20.61 -37.30 -26.55
CA LEU A 544 -19.99 -38.59 -26.89
C LEU A 544 -20.45 -39.11 -28.25
N LEU A 545 -21.76 -39.08 -28.50
CA LEU A 545 -22.35 -39.53 -29.76
C LEU A 545 -21.90 -38.63 -30.93
N SER A 546 -21.75 -37.32 -30.72
CA SER A 546 -21.23 -36.40 -31.76
C SER A 546 -19.80 -36.71 -32.20
N HIS A 547 -19.01 -37.37 -31.35
CA HIS A 547 -17.65 -37.81 -31.65
C HIS A 547 -17.57 -39.30 -32.06
N GLY A 548 -18.72 -39.98 -32.19
CA GLY A 548 -18.79 -41.38 -32.63
C GLY A 548 -18.29 -42.38 -31.59
N ILE A 549 -18.31 -42.04 -30.30
CA ILE A 549 -17.83 -42.92 -29.23
C ILE A 549 -19.01 -43.70 -28.63
N PRO A 550 -18.88 -45.03 -28.49
CA PRO A 550 -19.94 -45.83 -27.86
C PRO A 550 -20.14 -45.42 -26.41
N LEU A 551 -21.40 -45.41 -25.97
CA LEU A 551 -21.75 -44.99 -24.62
C LEU A 551 -21.21 -45.99 -23.58
N PRO A 552 -20.56 -45.52 -22.49
CA PRO A 552 -20.19 -46.37 -21.38
C PRO A 552 -21.41 -47.07 -20.77
N SER A 553 -21.25 -48.33 -20.36
CA SER A 553 -22.34 -49.16 -19.82
C SER A 553 -22.99 -48.54 -18.57
N TRP A 554 -22.21 -47.91 -17.70
CA TRP A 554 -22.75 -47.24 -16.52
C TRP A 554 -23.68 -46.08 -16.90
N LEU A 555 -23.34 -45.30 -17.93
CA LEU A 555 -24.11 -44.14 -18.36
C LEU A 555 -25.40 -44.56 -19.06
N SER A 556 -25.35 -45.62 -19.88
CA SER A 556 -26.54 -46.17 -20.53
C SER A 556 -27.51 -46.80 -19.53
N ILE A 557 -27.01 -47.48 -18.49
CA ILE A 557 -27.87 -48.04 -17.42
C ILE A 557 -28.60 -46.94 -16.65
N ILE A 558 -27.89 -45.86 -16.27
CA ILE A 558 -28.52 -44.73 -15.55
C ILE A 558 -29.62 -44.10 -16.40
N TYR A 559 -29.34 -43.83 -17.68
CA TYR A 559 -30.30 -43.17 -18.57
C TYR A 559 -31.47 -44.07 -18.96
N LYS A 560 -31.26 -45.39 -19.14
CA LYS A 560 -32.33 -46.37 -19.40
C LYS A 560 -33.34 -46.42 -18.25
N LYS A 561 -32.88 -46.31 -17.00
CA LYS A 561 -33.75 -46.32 -15.81
C LYS A 561 -34.64 -45.09 -15.69
N GLU A 562 -34.17 -43.93 -16.14
CA GLU A 562 -34.84 -42.65 -15.89
C GLU A 562 -35.61 -42.13 -17.12
N ASP A 563 -35.00 -42.13 -18.31
CA ASP A 563 -35.64 -41.65 -19.55
C ASP A 563 -35.12 -42.38 -20.81
N ALA A 564 -35.59 -43.62 -21.00
CA ALA A 564 -35.29 -44.43 -22.18
C ALA A 564 -35.82 -43.82 -23.49
N ALA A 565 -36.93 -43.08 -23.43
CA ALA A 565 -37.52 -42.45 -24.61
C ALA A 565 -36.65 -41.33 -25.17
N GLN A 566 -36.02 -40.53 -24.31
CA GLN A 566 -35.07 -39.51 -24.73
C GLN A 566 -33.76 -40.12 -25.24
N LEU A 567 -33.27 -41.21 -24.63
CA LEU A 567 -32.11 -41.94 -25.13
C LEU A 567 -32.34 -42.46 -26.56
N LEU A 568 -33.53 -43.02 -26.84
CA LEU A 568 -33.93 -43.44 -28.18
C LEU A 568 -33.88 -42.28 -29.19
N ARG A 569 -34.38 -41.10 -28.80
CA ARG A 569 -34.30 -39.89 -29.64
C ARG A 569 -32.85 -39.45 -29.90
N LEU A 570 -31.95 -39.62 -28.93
CA LEU A 570 -30.53 -39.31 -29.11
C LEU A 570 -29.86 -40.30 -30.07
N TYR A 571 -30.10 -41.60 -29.96
CA TYR A 571 -29.57 -42.56 -30.93
C TYR A 571 -30.06 -42.29 -32.35
N LEU A 572 -31.35 -41.98 -32.50
CA LEU A 572 -31.93 -41.58 -33.80
C LEU A 572 -31.33 -40.29 -34.35
N LYS A 573 -30.97 -39.32 -33.49
CA LYS A 573 -30.33 -38.05 -33.92
C LYS A 573 -28.95 -38.28 -34.55
N TYR A 574 -28.23 -39.32 -34.13
CA TYR A 574 -26.88 -39.65 -34.61
C TYR A 574 -26.84 -40.85 -35.56
N ASP A 575 -27.99 -41.26 -36.11
CA ASP A 575 -28.12 -42.39 -37.05
C ASP A 575 -27.58 -43.75 -36.53
N LEU A 576 -27.59 -43.94 -35.20
CA LEU A 576 -27.21 -45.20 -34.53
C LEU A 576 -28.40 -46.16 -34.52
N LEU A 577 -28.72 -46.70 -35.70
CA LEU A 577 -29.93 -47.50 -35.93
C LEU A 577 -29.90 -48.87 -35.23
N ALA A 578 -28.73 -49.49 -35.10
CA ALA A 578 -28.59 -50.80 -34.47
C ALA A 578 -28.82 -50.70 -32.95
N GLU A 579 -28.17 -49.74 -32.30
CA GLU A 579 -28.29 -49.48 -30.87
C GLU A 579 -29.69 -48.96 -30.50
N ALA A 580 -30.30 -48.17 -31.39
CA ALA A 580 -31.70 -47.75 -31.25
C ALA A 580 -32.66 -48.96 -31.34
N ALA A 581 -32.44 -49.88 -32.28
CA ALA A 581 -33.24 -51.09 -32.42
C ALA A 581 -33.11 -52.01 -31.20
N GLU A 582 -31.87 -52.26 -30.74
CA GLU A 582 -31.61 -53.04 -29.52
C GLU A 582 -32.29 -52.41 -28.29
N LEU A 583 -32.22 -51.08 -28.13
CA LEU A 583 -32.89 -50.40 -27.03
C LEU A 583 -34.41 -50.56 -27.09
N VAL A 584 -35.02 -50.49 -28.28
CA VAL A 584 -36.48 -50.71 -28.44
C VAL A 584 -36.85 -52.15 -28.11
N LEU A 585 -36.06 -53.13 -28.56
CA LEU A 585 -36.28 -54.55 -28.25
C LEU A 585 -36.22 -54.80 -26.74
N GLU A 586 -35.17 -54.32 -26.08
CA GLU A 586 -35.03 -54.42 -24.63
C GLU A 586 -36.15 -53.68 -23.89
N TYR A 587 -36.60 -52.53 -24.40
CA TYR A 587 -37.66 -51.76 -23.76
C TYR A 587 -39.03 -52.43 -23.90
N VAL A 588 -39.32 -53.03 -25.05
CA VAL A 588 -40.54 -53.83 -25.26
C VAL A 588 -40.53 -55.06 -24.38
N ASP A 589 -39.40 -55.79 -24.31
CA ASP A 589 -39.23 -56.92 -23.39
C ASP A 589 -39.40 -56.50 -21.92
N ALA A 590 -38.88 -55.33 -21.53
CA ALA A 590 -39.03 -54.76 -20.18
C ALA A 590 -40.50 -54.43 -19.86
N VAL A 591 -41.23 -53.85 -20.80
CA VAL A 591 -42.67 -53.58 -20.64
C VAL A 591 -43.48 -54.89 -20.56
N MET A 592 -43.06 -55.94 -21.28
CA MET A 592 -43.62 -57.30 -21.17
C MET A 592 -43.19 -58.06 -19.89
N GLY A 593 -42.34 -57.46 -19.04
CA GLY A 593 -41.94 -58.00 -17.74
C GLY A 593 -40.57 -58.67 -17.68
N LYS A 594 -39.80 -58.69 -18.78
CA LYS A 594 -38.42 -59.21 -18.80
C LYS A 594 -37.42 -58.08 -18.56
N GLY A 595 -36.79 -58.03 -17.39
CA GLY A 595 -35.78 -57.00 -17.09
C GLY A 595 -36.34 -55.59 -16.84
N HIS A 596 -37.58 -55.49 -16.36
CA HIS A 596 -38.27 -54.23 -16.07
C HIS A 596 -37.50 -53.31 -15.10
N GLU A 597 -36.67 -53.88 -14.22
CA GLU A 597 -35.79 -53.16 -13.29
C GLU A 597 -34.73 -52.28 -13.99
N ASN A 598 -34.31 -52.66 -15.20
CA ASN A 598 -33.30 -51.93 -15.97
C ASN A 598 -33.85 -50.64 -16.59
N PHE A 599 -35.18 -50.52 -16.69
CA PHE A 599 -35.89 -49.37 -17.28
C PHE A 599 -36.69 -48.57 -16.25
N GLY A 600 -36.47 -48.82 -14.95
CA GLY A 600 -37.20 -48.12 -13.88
C GLY A 600 -38.71 -48.39 -13.87
N ILE A 601 -39.16 -49.47 -14.53
CA ILE A 601 -40.57 -49.82 -14.60
C ILE A 601 -40.96 -50.58 -13.33
N GLU A 602 -41.73 -49.94 -12.45
CA GLU A 602 -42.21 -50.54 -11.20
C GLU A 602 -43.23 -51.66 -11.42
N ARG A 603 -44.09 -51.51 -12.44
CA ARG A 603 -45.15 -52.47 -12.75
C ARG A 603 -45.19 -52.73 -14.26
N PRO A 604 -44.73 -53.89 -14.72
CA PRO A 604 -44.86 -54.26 -16.13
C PRO A 604 -46.33 -54.48 -16.51
N LEU A 605 -46.58 -54.74 -17.79
CA LEU A 605 -47.91 -55.06 -18.31
C LEU A 605 -48.56 -56.18 -17.50
N SER A 606 -49.61 -55.82 -16.76
CA SER A 606 -50.45 -56.76 -16.02
C SER A 606 -51.89 -56.25 -16.04
N ALA A 607 -52.85 -57.18 -15.91
CA ALA A 607 -54.28 -56.86 -15.92
C ALA A 607 -54.76 -56.04 -14.70
N VAL A 608 -53.85 -55.65 -13.80
CA VAL A 608 -54.14 -54.96 -12.53
C VAL A 608 -53.30 -53.66 -12.38
N SER A 609 -52.30 -53.44 -13.23
CA SER A 609 -51.39 -52.28 -13.16
C SER A 609 -51.73 -51.19 -14.20
N PRO A 610 -51.38 -49.93 -13.94
CA PRO A 610 -51.46 -48.88 -14.96
C PRO A 610 -50.53 -49.17 -16.14
N LEU A 611 -50.98 -48.84 -17.35
CA LEU A 611 -50.25 -49.09 -18.60
C LEU A 611 -49.01 -48.18 -18.69
N VAL A 612 -47.83 -48.79 -18.87
CA VAL A 612 -46.60 -48.10 -19.28
C VAL A 612 -46.67 -47.88 -20.78
N TRP A 613 -46.64 -46.62 -21.21
CA TRP A 613 -46.73 -46.27 -22.62
C TRP A 613 -45.36 -46.28 -23.28
N LEU A 614 -45.24 -47.02 -24.39
CA LEU A 614 -44.07 -46.94 -25.25
C LEU A 614 -44.01 -45.58 -25.98
N PRO A 615 -42.82 -45.06 -26.28
CA PRO A 615 -42.64 -43.87 -27.08
C PRO A 615 -42.92 -44.22 -28.54
N TYR A 616 -44.19 -44.17 -28.95
CA TYR A 616 -44.59 -44.55 -30.30
C TYR A 616 -43.96 -43.66 -31.37
N THR A 617 -43.84 -42.34 -31.13
CA THR A 617 -43.32 -41.42 -32.16
C THR A 617 -41.85 -41.66 -32.54
N PRO A 618 -40.90 -41.88 -31.62
CA PRO A 618 -39.53 -42.24 -31.99
C PRO A 618 -39.44 -43.68 -32.53
N ILE A 619 -40.30 -44.61 -32.09
CA ILE A 619 -40.34 -45.98 -32.63
C ILE A 619 -40.80 -45.96 -34.10
N ASP A 620 -41.88 -45.22 -34.41
CA ASP A 620 -42.37 -45.05 -35.78
C ASP A 620 -41.30 -44.40 -36.67
N HIS A 621 -40.58 -43.43 -36.12
CA HIS A 621 -39.45 -42.81 -36.80
C HIS A 621 -38.33 -43.82 -37.08
N LEU A 622 -37.96 -44.65 -36.09
CA LEU A 622 -36.97 -45.72 -36.27
C LEU A 622 -37.40 -46.68 -37.38
N LEU A 623 -38.63 -47.19 -37.34
CA LEU A 623 -39.18 -48.09 -38.35
C LEU A 623 -39.16 -47.48 -39.75
N LYS A 624 -39.50 -46.18 -39.86
CA LYS A 624 -39.42 -45.44 -41.12
C LYS A 624 -37.98 -45.33 -41.62
N THR A 625 -37.04 -44.92 -40.75
CA THR A 625 -35.61 -44.80 -41.13
C THR A 625 -34.99 -46.13 -41.54
N LEU A 626 -35.34 -47.23 -40.87
CA LEU A 626 -34.91 -48.58 -41.25
C LEU A 626 -35.49 -49.01 -42.60
N ARG A 627 -36.76 -48.68 -42.87
CA ARG A 627 -37.43 -48.96 -44.14
C ARG A 627 -36.83 -48.16 -45.30
N ASP A 628 -36.53 -46.89 -45.07
CA ASP A 628 -35.91 -46.01 -46.08
C ASP A 628 -34.47 -46.44 -46.38
N ASN A 629 -33.75 -47.00 -45.39
CA ASN A 629 -32.38 -47.52 -45.52
C ASN A 629 -32.32 -49.04 -45.80
N SER A 630 -33.27 -49.57 -46.57
CA SER A 630 -33.40 -51.01 -46.89
C SER A 630 -32.28 -51.60 -47.78
N ASN A 631 -31.22 -50.85 -48.08
CA ASN A 631 -30.12 -51.32 -48.94
C ASN A 631 -29.12 -52.21 -48.18
N SER A 632 -29.04 -52.08 -46.86
CA SER A 632 -28.22 -52.95 -46.00
C SER A 632 -29.03 -54.16 -45.56
N GLN A 633 -28.47 -55.38 -45.70
CA GLN A 633 -29.12 -56.61 -45.22
C GLN A 633 -29.40 -56.54 -43.70
N LEU A 634 -28.48 -55.97 -42.92
CA LEU A 634 -28.63 -55.80 -41.48
C LEU A 634 -29.85 -54.96 -41.09
N ASN A 635 -30.16 -53.91 -41.86
CA ASN A 635 -31.33 -53.07 -41.58
C ASN A 635 -32.65 -53.79 -41.88
N LYS A 636 -32.65 -54.73 -42.84
CA LYS A 636 -33.82 -55.56 -43.12
C LYS A 636 -34.04 -56.58 -42.00
N ASP A 637 -32.98 -57.24 -41.58
CA ASP A 637 -33.03 -58.22 -40.50
C ASP A 637 -33.50 -57.55 -39.19
N LEU A 638 -32.97 -56.36 -38.87
CA LEU A 638 -33.42 -55.57 -37.71
C LEU A 638 -34.88 -55.12 -37.83
N LEU A 639 -35.32 -54.72 -39.02
CA LEU A 639 -36.71 -54.32 -39.25
C LEU A 639 -37.67 -55.48 -39.05
N GLU A 640 -37.36 -56.67 -39.57
CA GLU A 640 -38.16 -57.90 -39.40
C GLU A 640 -38.28 -58.28 -37.93
N ILE A 641 -37.14 -58.30 -37.20
CA ILE A 641 -37.12 -58.61 -35.76
C ILE A 641 -37.93 -57.59 -34.96
N LEU A 642 -37.81 -56.29 -35.26
CA LEU A 642 -38.57 -55.24 -34.58
C LEU A 642 -40.07 -55.33 -34.87
N THR A 643 -40.48 -55.60 -36.12
CA THR A 643 -41.90 -55.74 -36.46
C THR A 643 -42.51 -56.94 -35.76
N ASP A 644 -41.82 -58.08 -35.76
CA ASP A 644 -42.29 -59.30 -35.09
C ASP A 644 -42.46 -59.09 -33.58
N LYS A 645 -41.53 -58.35 -32.97
CA LYS A 645 -41.56 -58.01 -31.54
C LYS A 645 -42.66 -57.02 -31.17
N LEU A 646 -42.91 -56.03 -32.03
CA LEU A 646 -44.02 -55.11 -31.83
C LEU A 646 -45.37 -55.82 -32.01
N ASP A 647 -45.48 -56.75 -32.96
CA ASP A 647 -46.67 -57.57 -33.14
C ASP A 647 -46.91 -58.50 -31.92
N GLU A 648 -45.86 -59.14 -31.39
CA GLU A 648 -45.91 -59.89 -30.12
C GLU A 648 -46.46 -58.98 -28.99
N TYR A 649 -45.89 -57.78 -28.84
CA TYR A 649 -46.35 -56.81 -27.85
C TYR A 649 -47.83 -56.41 -28.05
N PHE A 650 -48.27 -56.11 -29.28
CA PHE A 650 -49.66 -55.72 -29.54
C PHE A 650 -50.66 -56.85 -29.27
N THR A 651 -50.29 -58.11 -29.52
CA THR A 651 -51.15 -59.26 -29.16
C THR A 651 -51.28 -59.44 -27.64
N VAL A 652 -50.16 -59.29 -26.91
CA VAL A 652 -50.14 -59.33 -25.44
C VAL A 652 -50.90 -58.14 -24.85
N LEU A 653 -50.73 -56.94 -25.39
CA LEU A 653 -51.48 -55.74 -25.01
C LEU A 653 -52.99 -55.94 -25.22
N GLY A 654 -53.40 -56.50 -26.36
CA GLY A 654 -54.80 -56.76 -26.67
C GLY A 654 -55.46 -57.72 -25.68
N SER A 655 -54.78 -58.84 -25.36
CA SER A 655 -55.28 -59.81 -24.38
C SER A 655 -55.30 -59.27 -22.93
N THR A 656 -54.25 -58.55 -22.51
CA THR A 656 -54.22 -57.94 -21.17
C THR A 656 -55.23 -56.82 -21.02
N THR A 657 -55.49 -56.02 -22.06
CA THR A 657 -56.51 -54.97 -22.06
C THR A 657 -57.92 -55.56 -21.97
N THR A 658 -58.23 -56.65 -22.67
CA THR A 658 -59.53 -57.32 -22.54
C THR A 658 -59.74 -57.92 -21.15
N HIS A 659 -58.68 -58.50 -20.56
CA HIS A 659 -58.71 -58.97 -19.17
C HIS A 659 -58.88 -57.83 -18.17
N PHE A 660 -58.16 -56.72 -18.32
CA PHE A 660 -58.32 -55.51 -17.50
C PHE A 660 -59.76 -54.96 -17.56
N LEU A 661 -60.31 -54.84 -18.78
CA LEU A 661 -61.69 -54.37 -18.98
C LEU A 661 -62.73 -55.35 -18.40
N SER A 662 -62.45 -56.66 -18.37
CA SER A 662 -63.31 -57.66 -17.74
C SER A 662 -63.28 -57.61 -16.21
N LEU A 663 -62.13 -57.30 -15.61
CA LEU A 663 -61.95 -57.15 -14.17
C LEU A 663 -62.60 -55.88 -13.62
N HIS A 664 -62.73 -54.83 -14.45
CA HIS A 664 -63.36 -53.55 -14.09
C HIS A 664 -64.81 -53.37 -14.59
N ARG A 665 -65.38 -54.38 -15.27
CA ARG A 665 -66.81 -54.39 -15.68
C ARG A 665 -67.75 -55.09 -14.69
N ASN A 666 -67.21 -55.74 -13.66
CA ASN A 666 -67.93 -56.21 -12.47
C ASN A 666 -67.71 -55.22 -11.33
#